data_AF-A0A1N7LGH4-F1
#
_entry.id   AF-A0A1N7LGH4-F1
#
_cell.length_a   1.000
_cell.length_b   1.000
_cell.length_c   1.000
_cell.angle_alpha   90.00
_cell.angle_beta   90.00
_cell.angle_gamma   90.00
#
_symmetry.space_group_name_H-M   'P 1'
#
loop_
_entity.id
_entity.type
_entity.pdbx_description
1 polymer ?
#
loop_
_entity_poly.entity_id
_entity_poly.type
_entity_poly.pdbx_seq_one_letter_code
_entity_poly.pdbx_strand_id
1 'polypeptide(L)'
;MVATLEIITEHATKAIGEIVLQDTSLDIWDSKYCLKSKQGEVLDNSIDDSFIRIAKALAGVEDDEKKQSYWYKQFLWALRHGAVPAGRVIANAGAQQHKPATSTINCTVSGTIYDSMDDILGKNHEAGLTLKAGCGIGYEFSTLRPKNAFVSGAGAYTSGPLSFMDIFDRMCFTVSSAGGRRGAQMATFDVGHPDVLEFIKAKREDARLRQFNLSLLITDQFMHAVTTDKDWPLAFPLTEQARQRDAIDLNDASLVLWREWPIQQGYICNDAGLVACKISKTVKAAHLWNAIMSATYDFAEPGFILIDKVNEQNNNWFCENIRATNPCGEQPLPPYGSCLLGSINLTKFVVDPFTHRARFDWDGFKTTVTIFTRMLDNVIEINGLPLEEQRHEITHKRRHGMGYLGLGSAITMLQMKYGDAASVNFTEQVSKALAITGWRAGLELAKEKGAAPIMNEQFAVTGEMLRKRPEMLDDGYKVGDSVAGKVLHARYSRYMQKIALSEPELVKQLTEHGCRFTHHSSIAPTGTIALSIGNNASNGIEPSFAHHYSRNIIRQGKKSKVKVEVFSYELLAYRHLINAEAMPYSDDPAQQLPDYFICADDIHPKQHVDIQGAAQKWIDSSISKTANVPTDYPYDDFKDIYLYAYEQGLKGCTTFRFNPEAFQGVLVKEQDLENTLYQFTLADGSVVELKGNAEVEYDGENHTAANLFDALKEGYYGKF
;
A
#
# COMPACT_ATOMS: atom_id res chain seq x y z
N MET A 1 -28.01 24.95 -12.88
CA MET A 1 -28.50 25.47 -11.59
C MET A 1 -27.32 25.46 -10.63
N VAL A 2 -26.94 26.62 -10.12
CA VAL A 2 -25.81 26.79 -9.19
C VAL A 2 -26.24 26.17 -7.85
N ALA A 3 -25.66 25.03 -7.48
CA ALA A 3 -25.91 24.42 -6.18
C ALA A 3 -25.12 25.20 -5.12
N THR A 4 -25.76 26.19 -4.51
CA THR A 4 -25.28 26.82 -3.29
C THR A 4 -25.42 25.80 -2.16
N LEU A 5 -24.29 25.25 -1.70
CA LEU A 5 -24.21 24.49 -0.45
C LEU A 5 -24.44 25.46 0.71
N GLU A 6 -25.69 25.56 1.16
CA GLU A 6 -26.02 26.21 2.43
C GLU A 6 -25.54 25.32 3.57
N ILE A 7 -24.73 25.92 4.45
CA ILE A 7 -24.29 25.30 5.69
C ILE A 7 -25.53 25.12 6.56
N ILE A 8 -26.00 23.87 6.70
CA ILE A 8 -26.90 23.50 7.79
C ILE A 8 -26.08 23.55 9.07
N THR A 9 -26.11 24.70 9.74
CA THR A 9 -25.65 24.84 11.12
C THR A 9 -26.56 24.03 12.05
N GLU A 10 -25.92 23.32 12.98
CA GLU A 10 -26.51 22.65 14.16
C GLU A 10 -27.29 21.35 13.91
N HIS A 11 -26.61 20.34 13.37
CA HIS A 11 -26.60 19.07 14.08
C HIS A 11 -25.33 19.02 14.94
N ALA A 12 -25.46 19.52 16.17
CA ALA A 12 -24.52 19.16 17.23
C ALA A 12 -24.66 17.64 17.44
N THR A 13 -23.90 16.86 16.68
CA THR A 13 -23.34 15.63 17.20
C THR A 13 -22.74 16.03 18.54
N LYS A 14 -23.28 15.49 19.64
CA LYS A 14 -22.55 15.45 20.90
C LYS A 14 -21.29 14.64 20.61
N ALA A 15 -20.28 15.34 20.09
CA ALA A 15 -18.96 14.80 19.90
C ALA A 15 -18.53 14.27 21.26
N ILE A 16 -18.00 13.04 21.24
CA ILE A 16 -17.19 12.49 22.32
C ILE A 16 -16.34 13.65 22.86
N GLY A 17 -16.48 13.99 24.15
CA GLY A 17 -15.55 14.95 24.77
C GLY A 17 -14.14 14.53 24.41
N GLU A 18 -13.32 15.46 23.90
CA GLU A 18 -12.07 15.10 23.20
C GLU A 18 -11.24 14.11 24.04
N ILE A 19 -11.15 12.85 23.56
CA ILE A 19 -10.28 11.86 24.17
C ILE A 19 -8.86 12.40 24.10
N VAL A 20 -8.27 12.64 25.27
CA VAL A 20 -6.95 13.25 25.41
C VAL A 20 -5.92 12.45 24.60
N LEU A 21 -5.05 13.16 23.90
CA LEU A 21 -3.94 12.55 23.16
C LEU A 21 -2.96 11.89 24.13
N GLN A 22 -2.52 10.69 23.79
CA GLN A 22 -1.48 9.99 24.54
C GLN A 22 -0.12 10.69 24.35
N ASP A 23 0.72 10.69 25.39
CA ASP A 23 2.12 11.16 25.31
C ASP A 23 2.84 10.56 24.10
N THR A 24 2.68 9.25 23.88
CA THR A 24 3.26 8.53 22.74
C THR A 24 2.82 9.08 21.39
N SER A 25 1.55 9.48 21.26
CA SER A 25 1.00 10.03 20.03
C SER A 25 1.57 11.43 19.74
N LEU A 26 1.74 12.24 20.79
CA LEU A 26 2.36 13.55 20.74
C LEU A 26 3.86 13.47 20.44
N ASP A 27 4.59 12.54 21.07
CA ASP A 27 6.03 12.33 20.83
C ASP A 27 6.32 11.92 19.38
N ILE A 28 5.45 11.09 18.80
CA ILE A 28 5.57 10.72 17.38
C ILE A 28 5.26 11.91 16.48
N TRP A 29 4.26 12.73 16.83
CA TRP A 29 3.99 13.95 16.08
C TRP A 29 5.16 14.93 16.15
N ASP A 30 5.70 15.19 17.34
CA ASP A 30 6.84 16.09 17.54
C ASP A 30 8.07 15.63 16.74
N SER A 31 8.36 14.33 16.75
CA SER A 31 9.54 13.78 16.08
C SER A 31 9.39 13.64 14.56
N LYS A 32 8.17 13.40 14.04
CA LYS A 32 7.96 13.05 12.61
C LYS A 32 7.25 14.13 11.80
N TYR A 33 6.46 15.00 12.42
CA TYR A 33 5.48 15.86 11.74
C TYR A 33 5.55 17.32 12.15
N CYS A 34 5.89 17.63 13.41
CA CYS A 34 6.11 19.00 13.86
C CYS A 34 7.16 19.69 12.98
N LEU A 35 6.78 20.82 12.40
CA LEU A 35 7.71 21.62 11.61
C LEU A 35 8.67 22.35 12.55
N LYS A 36 9.97 22.18 12.31
CA LYS A 36 11.04 22.85 13.05
C LYS A 36 11.98 23.55 12.08
N SER A 37 12.53 24.69 12.49
CA SER A 37 13.56 25.40 11.73
C SER A 37 14.88 24.61 11.73
N LYS A 38 15.86 25.04 10.91
CA LYS A 38 17.21 24.43 10.89
C LYS A 38 17.90 24.52 12.25
N GLN A 39 17.58 25.55 13.04
CA GLN A 39 18.10 25.80 14.38
C GLN A 39 17.34 25.03 15.47
N GLY A 40 16.31 24.24 15.10
CA GLY A 40 15.50 23.46 16.02
C GLY A 40 14.35 24.24 16.66
N GLU A 41 14.07 25.46 16.21
CA GLU A 41 12.92 26.25 16.67
C GLU A 41 11.63 25.57 16.23
N VAL A 42 10.69 25.39 17.17
CA VAL A 42 9.38 24.78 16.93
C VAL A 42 8.47 25.79 16.24
N LEU A 43 8.00 25.45 15.04
CA LEU A 43 7.11 26.31 14.23
C LEU A 43 5.65 25.87 14.30
N ASP A 44 5.40 24.57 14.46
CA ASP A 44 4.08 24.04 14.82
C ASP A 44 4.10 23.67 16.31
N ASN A 45 3.40 24.40 17.18
CA ASN A 45 3.40 24.13 18.64
C ASN A 45 2.39 23.04 19.03
N SER A 46 1.46 22.73 18.14
CA SER A 46 0.43 21.71 18.33
C SER A 46 0.07 21.01 17.01
N ILE A 47 -0.62 19.87 17.10
CA ILE A 47 -1.19 19.19 15.92
C ILE A 47 -2.12 20.13 15.15
N ASP A 48 -2.87 21.00 15.84
CA ASP A 48 -3.75 21.97 15.19
C ASP A 48 -2.97 23.05 14.42
N ASP A 49 -1.79 23.46 14.88
CA ASP A 49 -0.91 24.35 14.12
C ASP A 49 -0.44 23.68 12.82
N SER A 50 -0.10 22.38 12.88
CA SER A 50 0.17 21.60 11.66
C SER A 50 -1.05 21.59 10.73
N PHE A 51 -2.28 21.44 11.25
CA PHE A 51 -3.50 21.51 10.44
C PHE A 51 -3.73 22.88 9.81
N ILE A 52 -3.51 23.97 10.56
CA ILE A 52 -3.58 25.34 10.06
C ILE A 52 -2.59 25.55 8.91
N ARG A 53 -1.34 25.11 9.08
CA ARG A 53 -0.30 25.19 8.06
C ARG A 53 -0.70 24.43 6.80
N ILE A 54 -1.16 23.19 6.93
CA ILE A 54 -1.58 22.34 5.80
C ILE A 54 -2.77 22.96 5.08
N ALA A 55 -3.82 23.35 5.81
CA ALA A 55 -5.01 23.96 5.23
C ALA A 55 -4.68 25.25 4.47
N LYS A 56 -3.81 26.10 5.03
CA LYS A 56 -3.35 27.33 4.38
C LYS A 56 -2.56 27.05 3.10
N ALA A 57 -1.62 26.11 3.15
CA ALA A 57 -0.79 25.75 2.00
C ALA A 57 -1.63 25.19 0.85
N LEU A 58 -2.59 24.30 1.14
CA LEU A 58 -3.43 23.66 0.11
C LEU A 58 -4.54 24.58 -0.40
N ALA A 59 -5.06 25.47 0.45
CA ALA A 59 -6.02 26.48 0.00
C ALA A 59 -5.36 27.53 -0.90
N GLY A 60 -4.08 27.88 -0.65
CA GLY A 60 -3.33 28.86 -1.46
C GLY A 60 -3.09 28.46 -2.92
N VAL A 61 -3.39 27.22 -3.30
CA VAL A 61 -3.36 26.70 -4.67
C VAL A 61 -4.60 27.15 -5.48
N GLU A 62 -5.69 27.54 -4.82
CA GLU A 62 -6.90 28.00 -5.51
C GLU A 62 -6.68 29.35 -6.21
N ASP A 63 -7.37 29.55 -7.34
CA ASP A 63 -7.09 30.64 -8.30
C ASP A 63 -7.27 32.07 -7.74
N ASP A 64 -8.16 32.25 -6.75
CA ASP A 64 -8.52 33.57 -6.23
C ASP A 64 -8.67 33.61 -4.70
N GLU A 65 -8.47 34.79 -4.11
CA GLU A 65 -8.48 34.99 -2.65
C GLU A 65 -9.81 34.58 -1.97
N LYS A 66 -10.96 34.69 -2.66
CA LYS A 66 -12.25 34.28 -2.09
C LYS A 66 -12.31 32.77 -1.97
N LYS A 67 -11.91 32.04 -3.03
CA LYS A 67 -11.79 30.58 -3.00
C LYS A 67 -10.74 30.13 -1.99
N GLN A 68 -9.58 30.79 -1.93
CA GLN A 68 -8.54 30.49 -0.95
C GLN A 68 -9.09 30.62 0.49
N SER A 69 -9.78 31.72 0.81
CA SER A 69 -10.37 31.94 2.14
C SER A 69 -11.49 30.94 2.46
N TYR A 70 -12.35 30.62 1.49
CA TYR A 70 -13.41 29.64 1.65
C TYR A 70 -12.83 28.23 1.90
N TRP A 71 -11.96 27.76 1.02
CA TRP A 71 -11.40 26.42 1.10
C TRP A 71 -10.42 26.26 2.26
N TYR A 72 -9.73 27.31 2.69
CA TYR A 72 -8.96 27.28 3.95
C TYR A 72 -9.85 26.87 5.13
N LYS A 73 -11.03 27.48 5.28
CA LYS A 73 -11.97 27.15 6.36
C LYS A 73 -12.49 25.72 6.24
N GLN A 74 -12.85 25.30 5.02
CA GLN A 74 -13.34 23.94 4.76
C GLN A 74 -12.26 22.89 5.04
N PHE A 75 -11.03 23.12 4.57
CA PHE A 75 -9.91 22.21 4.76
C PHE A 75 -9.54 22.08 6.23
N LEU A 76 -9.45 23.20 6.96
CA LEU A 76 -9.19 23.18 8.39
C LEU A 76 -10.31 22.45 9.16
N TRP A 77 -11.58 22.67 8.77
CA TRP A 77 -12.70 21.93 9.32
C TRP A 77 -12.53 20.42 9.08
N ALA A 78 -12.28 19.99 7.84
CA ALA A 78 -12.13 18.57 7.52
C ALA A 78 -10.97 17.90 8.28
N LEU A 79 -9.82 18.57 8.41
CA LEU A 79 -8.67 18.07 9.18
C LEU A 79 -9.04 17.82 10.65
N ARG A 80 -9.80 18.75 11.26
CA ARG A 80 -10.32 18.62 12.63
C ARG A 80 -11.43 17.57 12.76
N HIS A 81 -12.12 17.25 11.67
CA HIS A 81 -13.24 16.30 11.61
C HIS A 81 -12.87 14.96 10.96
N GLY A 82 -11.60 14.56 11.06
CA GLY A 82 -11.15 13.20 10.75
C GLY A 82 -10.50 13.01 9.38
N ALA A 83 -10.33 14.05 8.56
CA ALA A 83 -9.45 13.95 7.39
C ALA A 83 -7.98 13.94 7.82
N VAL A 84 -7.25 12.87 7.51
CA VAL A 84 -5.84 12.71 7.85
C VAL A 84 -5.02 12.55 6.57
N PRO A 85 -4.34 13.61 6.09
CA PRO A 85 -3.41 13.50 4.96
C PRO A 85 -2.29 12.51 5.25
N ALA A 86 -1.69 11.93 4.22
CA ALA A 86 -0.54 11.06 4.43
C ALA A 86 0.63 11.80 5.09
N GLY A 87 1.48 11.05 5.77
CA GLY A 87 2.55 11.62 6.58
C GLY A 87 3.57 12.48 5.83
N ARG A 88 3.66 12.42 4.49
CA ARG A 88 4.48 13.35 3.69
C ARG A 88 3.78 14.68 3.47
N VAL A 89 2.47 14.68 3.22
CA VAL A 89 1.66 15.90 3.17
C VAL A 89 1.73 16.63 4.52
N ILE A 90 1.53 15.91 5.64
CA ILE A 90 1.60 16.51 6.99
C ILE A 90 2.97 17.18 7.24
N ALA A 91 4.05 16.47 6.92
CA ALA A 91 5.40 16.93 7.21
C ALA A 91 5.90 18.07 6.29
N ASN A 92 5.38 18.18 5.07
CA ASN A 92 6.00 18.97 4.00
C ASN A 92 5.09 20.05 3.39
N ALA A 93 3.76 19.95 3.48
CA ALA A 93 2.88 20.98 2.93
C ALA A 93 3.07 22.32 3.66
N GLY A 94 3.46 23.39 2.95
CA GLY A 94 3.77 24.68 3.56
C GLY A 94 5.12 24.76 4.28
N ALA A 95 5.99 23.76 4.12
CA ALA A 95 7.31 23.70 4.75
C ALA A 95 8.46 24.13 3.81
N GLN A 96 8.18 24.63 2.60
CA GLN A 96 9.17 24.80 1.52
C GLN A 96 10.35 25.70 1.91
N GLN A 97 10.13 26.70 2.77
CA GLN A 97 11.19 27.58 3.27
C GLN A 97 12.24 26.83 4.12
N HIS A 98 11.87 25.71 4.74
CA HIS A 98 12.73 24.91 5.62
C HIS A 98 13.10 23.55 5.00
N LYS A 99 12.27 23.05 4.08
CA LYS A 99 12.40 21.75 3.39
C LYS A 99 12.17 21.94 1.89
N PRO A 100 13.12 22.54 1.14
CA PRO A 100 12.87 22.99 -0.23
C PRO A 100 12.83 21.85 -1.28
N ALA A 101 13.38 20.68 -0.97
CA ALA A 101 13.54 19.57 -1.92
C ALA A 101 12.86 18.28 -1.42
N THR A 102 11.68 18.40 -0.82
CA THR A 102 10.90 17.26 -0.32
C THR A 102 9.59 17.12 -1.05
N SER A 103 9.19 15.87 -1.32
CA SER A 103 7.91 15.56 -1.95
C SER A 103 6.77 15.49 -0.92
N THR A 104 5.56 15.87 -1.34
CA THR A 104 4.31 15.58 -0.62
C THR A 104 3.72 14.22 -1.01
N ILE A 105 4.35 13.52 -1.95
CA ILE A 105 3.92 12.21 -2.48
C ILE A 105 4.61 11.08 -1.71
N ASN A 106 3.86 10.00 -1.49
CA ASN A 106 4.33 8.84 -0.72
C ASN A 106 4.75 7.67 -1.62
N CYS A 107 3.97 7.41 -2.67
CA CYS A 107 3.97 6.16 -3.40
C CYS A 107 4.36 6.41 -4.85
N THR A 108 5.41 5.73 -5.31
CA THR A 108 5.85 5.76 -6.70
C THR A 108 6.18 4.36 -7.22
N VAL A 109 6.20 4.21 -8.53
CA VAL A 109 6.76 3.07 -9.25
C VAL A 109 7.82 3.58 -10.23
N SER A 110 8.90 2.83 -10.39
CA SER A 110 9.98 3.12 -11.33
C SER A 110 9.48 3.10 -12.77
N GLY A 111 10.23 3.70 -13.70
CA GLY A 111 10.03 3.42 -15.12
C GLY A 111 10.28 1.93 -15.41
N THR A 112 9.87 1.46 -16.59
CA THR A 112 10.20 0.10 -17.04
C THR A 112 11.71 -0.06 -17.08
N ILE A 113 12.22 -1.14 -16.47
CA ILE A 113 13.64 -1.48 -16.52
C ILE A 113 13.88 -2.27 -17.80
N TYR A 114 14.60 -1.71 -18.76
CA TYR A 114 14.98 -2.39 -19.98
C TYR A 114 16.25 -3.22 -19.75
N ASP A 115 16.33 -4.34 -20.46
CA ASP A 115 17.39 -5.35 -20.31
C ASP A 115 18.72 -4.91 -20.94
N SER A 116 19.32 -3.85 -20.38
CA SER A 116 20.61 -3.28 -20.77
C SER A 116 21.32 -2.65 -19.56
N MET A 117 22.65 -2.60 -19.57
CA MET A 117 23.41 -2.04 -18.45
C MET A 117 23.13 -0.55 -18.22
N ASP A 118 23.05 0.21 -19.31
CA ASP A 118 22.81 1.66 -19.24
C ASP A 118 21.43 1.96 -18.64
N ASP A 119 20.39 1.23 -19.05
CA ASP A 119 19.05 1.44 -18.50
C ASP A 119 18.95 0.95 -17.05
N ILE A 120 19.49 -0.23 -16.70
CA ILE A 120 19.50 -0.74 -15.32
C ILE A 120 20.13 0.27 -14.35
N LEU A 121 21.32 0.77 -14.69
CA LEU A 121 22.02 1.75 -13.85
C LEU A 121 21.34 3.12 -13.87
N GLY A 122 20.75 3.51 -14.99
CA GLY A 122 19.91 4.71 -15.10
C GLY A 122 18.70 4.66 -14.17
N LYS A 123 17.96 3.54 -14.14
CA LYS A 123 16.83 3.32 -13.24
C LYS A 123 17.24 3.28 -11.78
N ASN A 124 18.42 2.75 -11.47
CA ASN A 124 18.98 2.81 -10.12
C ASN A 124 19.29 4.26 -9.69
N HIS A 125 19.79 5.10 -10.59
CA HIS A 125 20.00 6.52 -10.31
C HIS A 125 18.68 7.26 -10.08
N GLU A 126 17.68 7.07 -10.96
CA GLU A 126 16.32 7.62 -10.80
C GLU A 126 15.68 7.21 -9.45
N ALA A 127 15.88 5.94 -9.07
CA ALA A 127 15.44 5.42 -7.77
C ALA A 127 16.08 6.14 -6.59
N GLY A 128 17.39 6.37 -6.63
CA GLY A 128 18.11 7.12 -5.60
C GLY A 128 17.58 8.54 -5.43
N LEU A 129 17.26 9.23 -6.52
CA LEU A 129 16.64 10.56 -6.49
C LEU A 129 15.24 10.51 -5.86
N THR A 130 14.44 9.51 -6.22
CA THR A 130 13.08 9.30 -5.70
C THR A 130 13.08 9.02 -4.19
N LEU A 131 13.96 8.13 -3.72
CA LEU A 131 14.11 7.81 -2.29
C LEU A 131 14.63 9.00 -1.49
N LYS A 132 15.59 9.75 -2.05
CA LYS A 132 16.11 10.99 -1.44
C LYS A 132 14.99 12.01 -1.22
N ALA A 133 14.06 12.14 -2.17
CA ALA A 133 12.92 13.06 -2.05
C ALA A 133 11.88 12.63 -0.99
N GLY A 134 11.96 11.39 -0.49
CA GLY A 134 11.10 10.88 0.58
C GLY A 134 10.08 9.82 0.12
N CYS A 135 10.04 9.47 -1.17
CA CYS A 135 9.05 8.54 -1.71
C CYS A 135 9.48 7.09 -1.51
N GLY A 136 8.52 6.20 -1.28
CA GLY A 136 8.73 4.76 -1.43
C GLY A 136 8.51 4.35 -2.89
N ILE A 137 9.32 3.42 -3.41
CA ILE A 137 9.37 3.10 -4.84
C ILE A 137 9.24 1.60 -5.12
N GLY A 138 8.42 1.25 -6.11
CA GLY A 138 8.27 -0.11 -6.62
C GLY A 138 8.96 -0.38 -7.96
N TYR A 139 9.25 -1.65 -8.25
CA TYR A 139 9.93 -2.09 -9.46
C TYR A 139 9.35 -3.40 -9.99
N GLU A 140 9.46 -3.58 -11.30
CA GLU A 140 9.22 -4.82 -12.03
C GLU A 140 10.58 -5.29 -12.56
N PHE A 141 11.05 -6.47 -12.12
CA PHE A 141 12.39 -6.98 -12.49
C PHE A 141 12.36 -8.13 -13.51
N SER A 142 11.18 -8.57 -13.94
CA SER A 142 11.04 -9.74 -14.83
C SER A 142 11.35 -9.41 -16.28
N THR A 143 11.49 -8.13 -16.62
CA THR A 143 12.00 -7.69 -17.92
C THR A 143 13.48 -8.02 -18.15
N LEU A 144 14.24 -8.30 -17.09
CA LEU A 144 15.66 -8.63 -17.17
C LEU A 144 15.86 -10.09 -17.56
N ARG A 145 16.80 -10.36 -18.48
CA ARG A 145 17.03 -11.72 -18.98
C ARG A 145 17.48 -12.68 -17.85
N PRO A 146 17.11 -13.97 -17.94
CA PRO A 146 17.39 -14.92 -16.87
C PRO A 146 18.88 -15.18 -16.71
N LYS A 147 19.26 -15.65 -15.54
CA LYS A 147 20.62 -16.10 -15.21
C LYS A 147 21.12 -17.10 -16.26
N ASN A 148 22.41 -16.99 -16.59
CA ASN A 148 23.08 -17.74 -17.66
C ASN A 148 22.55 -17.47 -19.08
N ALA A 149 21.72 -16.45 -19.31
CA ALA A 149 21.43 -16.01 -20.66
C ALA A 149 22.65 -15.32 -21.29
N PHE A 150 22.85 -15.55 -22.59
CA PHE A 150 23.99 -15.02 -23.33
C PHE A 150 23.89 -13.50 -23.56
N VAL A 151 25.01 -12.80 -23.42
CA VAL A 151 25.18 -11.36 -23.64
C VAL A 151 26.12 -11.16 -24.83
N SER A 152 25.55 -10.85 -26.00
CA SER A 152 26.29 -10.78 -27.26
C SER A 152 27.43 -9.75 -27.25
N GLY A 153 27.19 -8.55 -26.71
CA GLY A 153 28.19 -7.49 -26.66
C GLY A 153 29.40 -7.80 -25.79
N ALA A 154 29.24 -8.63 -24.75
CA ALA A 154 30.31 -9.00 -23.82
C ALA A 154 30.90 -10.40 -24.11
N GLY A 155 30.26 -11.20 -24.97
CA GLY A 155 30.65 -12.60 -25.20
C GLY A 155 30.56 -13.47 -23.95
N ALA A 156 29.70 -13.10 -22.99
CA ALA A 156 29.60 -13.70 -21.66
C ALA A 156 28.15 -14.07 -21.29
N TYR A 157 27.97 -14.62 -20.09
CA TYR A 157 26.67 -14.99 -19.55
C TYR A 157 26.30 -14.08 -18.36
N THR A 158 25.03 -13.69 -18.25
CA THR A 158 24.56 -12.80 -17.18
C THR A 158 24.36 -13.52 -15.85
N SER A 159 24.49 -12.80 -14.73
CA SER A 159 24.14 -13.26 -13.38
C SER A 159 22.62 -13.26 -13.09
N GLY A 160 21.82 -12.67 -13.98
CA GLY A 160 20.36 -12.64 -13.89
C GLY A 160 19.80 -11.50 -13.01
N PRO A 161 18.46 -11.40 -12.91
CA PRO A 161 17.79 -10.22 -12.34
C PRO A 161 18.13 -9.97 -10.87
N LEU A 162 18.19 -11.03 -10.05
CA LEU A 162 18.39 -10.90 -8.61
C LEU A 162 19.76 -10.30 -8.25
N SER A 163 20.79 -10.54 -9.07
CA SER A 163 22.10 -9.92 -8.86
C SER A 163 22.08 -8.40 -9.10
N PHE A 164 21.23 -7.93 -10.01
CA PHE A 164 21.03 -6.50 -10.21
C PHE A 164 20.17 -5.88 -9.11
N MET A 165 19.20 -6.63 -8.56
CA MET A 165 18.43 -6.19 -7.40
C MET A 165 19.32 -5.87 -6.19
N ASP A 166 20.45 -6.58 -6.01
CA ASP A 166 21.42 -6.28 -4.95
C ASP A 166 22.01 -4.86 -5.07
N ILE A 167 22.15 -4.32 -6.29
CA ILE A 167 22.59 -2.93 -6.51
C ILE A 167 21.57 -1.94 -5.96
N PHE A 168 20.28 -2.18 -6.25
CA PHE A 168 19.17 -1.35 -5.76
C PHE A 168 19.02 -1.46 -4.24
N ASP A 169 19.19 -2.65 -3.67
CA ASP A 169 19.14 -2.88 -2.22
C ASP A 169 20.26 -2.08 -1.51
N ARG A 170 21.49 -2.16 -2.02
CA ARG A 170 22.63 -1.40 -1.47
C ARG A 170 22.47 0.10 -1.65
N MET A 171 21.92 0.55 -2.78
CA MET A 171 21.59 1.96 -3.01
C MET A 171 20.57 2.45 -1.98
N CYS A 172 19.49 1.70 -1.75
CA CYS A 172 18.46 2.05 -0.76
C CYS A 172 19.03 2.17 0.64
N PHE A 173 19.88 1.22 1.03
CA PHE A 173 20.55 1.21 2.33
C PHE A 173 21.44 2.45 2.51
N THR A 174 22.09 2.90 1.45
CA THR A 174 23.01 4.06 1.47
C THR A 174 22.28 5.40 1.49
N VAL A 175 21.16 5.51 0.76
CA VAL A 175 20.40 6.76 0.65
C VAL A 175 19.55 6.98 1.89
N SER A 176 19.96 7.94 2.73
CA SER A 176 19.09 8.45 3.80
C SER A 176 17.88 9.18 3.20
N SER A 177 16.68 8.61 3.32
CA SER A 177 15.46 9.23 2.82
C SER A 177 15.13 10.51 3.60
N ALA A 178 14.57 11.53 2.93
CA ALA A 178 14.23 12.81 3.53
C ALA A 178 13.42 12.66 4.84
N GLY A 179 13.83 13.42 5.86
CA GLY A 179 13.23 13.38 7.20
C GLY A 179 13.71 12.24 8.10
N GLY A 180 14.91 11.68 7.85
CA GLY A 180 15.53 10.66 8.70
C GLY A 180 14.79 9.32 8.69
N ARG A 181 14.12 8.99 7.58
CA ARG A 181 13.41 7.72 7.40
C ARG A 181 14.30 6.75 6.61
N ARG A 182 14.17 5.44 6.87
CA ARG A 182 14.74 4.41 5.99
C ARG A 182 14.00 4.42 4.65
N GLY A 183 14.69 4.13 3.56
CA GLY A 183 14.07 3.88 2.27
C GLY A 183 13.18 2.63 2.34
N ALA A 184 12.16 2.56 1.48
CA ALA A 184 11.28 1.40 1.37
C ALA A 184 11.05 1.09 -0.10
N GLN A 185 11.20 -0.18 -0.48
CA GLN A 185 11.10 -0.63 -1.86
C GLN A 185 10.16 -1.82 -2.00
N MET A 186 9.55 -1.97 -3.18
CA MET A 186 8.83 -3.19 -3.61
C MET A 186 9.51 -3.77 -4.83
N ALA A 187 9.84 -5.06 -4.83
CA ALA A 187 10.21 -5.78 -6.03
C ALA A 187 9.10 -6.75 -6.42
N THR A 188 8.61 -6.60 -7.64
CA THR A 188 7.65 -7.50 -8.24
C THR A 188 8.30 -8.39 -9.29
N PHE A 189 7.83 -9.63 -9.39
CA PHE A 189 8.40 -10.64 -10.26
C PHE A 189 7.35 -11.58 -10.85
N ASP A 190 7.43 -11.86 -12.15
CA ASP A 190 6.46 -12.66 -12.89
C ASP A 190 6.61 -14.14 -12.56
N VAL A 191 5.49 -14.80 -12.24
CA VAL A 191 5.46 -16.21 -11.86
C VAL A 191 5.91 -17.16 -13.00
N GLY A 192 5.88 -16.69 -14.25
CA GLY A 192 6.36 -17.40 -15.43
C GLY A 192 7.81 -17.07 -15.83
N HIS A 193 8.56 -16.32 -15.01
CA HIS A 193 9.98 -16.02 -15.30
C HIS A 193 10.88 -17.24 -14.97
N PRO A 194 11.94 -17.54 -15.76
CA PRO A 194 12.83 -18.69 -15.49
C PRO A 194 13.50 -18.70 -14.11
N ASP A 195 13.80 -17.52 -13.56
CA ASP A 195 14.43 -17.37 -12.24
C ASP A 195 13.42 -17.26 -11.08
N VAL A 196 12.12 -17.52 -11.29
CA VAL A 196 11.07 -17.36 -10.27
C VAL A 196 11.35 -18.15 -8.98
N LEU A 197 11.95 -19.34 -9.09
CA LEU A 197 12.31 -20.16 -7.93
C LEU A 197 13.45 -19.56 -7.10
N GLU A 198 14.39 -18.85 -7.73
CA GLU A 198 15.43 -18.10 -7.00
C GLU A 198 14.78 -16.90 -6.28
N PHE A 199 13.85 -16.20 -6.93
CA PHE A 199 13.12 -15.07 -6.33
C PHE A 199 12.31 -15.49 -5.10
N ILE A 200 11.55 -16.59 -5.18
CA ILE A 200 10.77 -17.15 -4.04
C ILE A 200 11.66 -17.45 -2.83
N LYS A 201 12.92 -17.84 -3.07
CA LYS A 201 13.86 -18.24 -2.01
C LYS A 201 14.78 -17.10 -1.59
N ALA A 202 14.71 -15.92 -2.20
CA ALA A 202 15.75 -14.90 -2.07
C ALA A 202 15.97 -14.43 -0.64
N LYS A 203 14.90 -14.33 0.18
CA LYS A 203 14.99 -13.94 1.60
C LYS A 203 15.30 -15.08 2.58
N ARG A 204 15.49 -16.30 2.08
CA ARG A 204 16.06 -17.40 2.90
C ARG A 204 17.55 -17.18 3.15
N GLU A 205 18.21 -16.45 2.27
CA GLU A 205 19.60 -16.05 2.44
C GLU A 205 19.67 -14.87 3.41
N ASP A 206 20.43 -15.06 4.48
CA ASP A 206 20.60 -14.03 5.50
C ASP A 206 21.15 -12.73 4.89
N ALA A 207 20.46 -11.62 5.23
CA ALA A 207 20.83 -10.25 4.86
C ALA A 207 20.68 -9.85 3.38
N ARG A 208 20.12 -10.72 2.54
CA ARG A 208 19.84 -10.42 1.14
C ARG A 208 18.49 -9.73 0.94
N LEU A 209 18.46 -8.70 0.09
CA LEU A 209 17.25 -7.94 -0.31
C LEU A 209 16.39 -7.42 0.87
N ARG A 210 17.02 -7.01 1.98
CA ARG A 210 16.31 -6.53 3.18
C ARG A 210 15.56 -5.21 2.97
N GLN A 211 15.94 -4.39 2.00
CA GLN A 211 15.29 -3.10 1.74
C GLN A 211 14.05 -3.23 0.85
N PHE A 212 13.76 -4.44 0.35
CA PHE A 212 12.60 -4.74 -0.48
C PHE A 212 11.55 -5.51 0.30
N ASN A 213 10.28 -5.20 0.04
CA ASN A 213 9.22 -6.20 0.08
C ASN A 213 9.23 -6.95 -1.26
N LEU A 214 9.06 -8.27 -1.24
CA LEU A 214 9.00 -9.09 -2.45
C LEU A 214 7.56 -9.53 -2.73
N SER A 215 7.11 -9.48 -3.98
CA SER A 215 5.81 -10.01 -4.37
C SER A 215 5.81 -10.63 -5.75
N LEU A 216 5.05 -11.72 -5.92
CA LEU A 216 4.88 -12.35 -7.22
C LEU A 216 3.68 -11.75 -7.97
N LEU A 217 3.86 -11.57 -9.27
CA LEU A 217 2.81 -11.19 -10.21
C LEU A 217 2.16 -12.48 -10.72
N ILE A 218 0.96 -12.72 -10.22
CA ILE A 218 0.23 -13.97 -10.40
C ILE A 218 -0.90 -13.75 -11.37
N THR A 219 -0.89 -14.55 -12.43
CA THR A 219 -1.90 -14.53 -13.49
C THR A 219 -3.04 -15.49 -13.21
N ASP A 220 -4.22 -15.22 -13.77
CA ASP A 220 -5.37 -16.12 -13.76
C ASP A 220 -5.02 -17.46 -14.41
N GLN A 221 -4.18 -17.44 -15.45
CA GLN A 221 -3.71 -18.65 -16.12
C GLN A 221 -2.92 -19.56 -15.18
N PHE A 222 -2.07 -18.99 -14.32
CA PHE A 222 -1.32 -19.74 -13.31
C PHE A 222 -2.27 -20.35 -12.27
N MET A 223 -3.22 -19.56 -11.76
CA MET A 223 -4.21 -20.05 -10.79
C MET A 223 -5.06 -21.18 -11.37
N HIS A 224 -5.48 -21.07 -12.62
CA HIS A 224 -6.15 -22.15 -13.33
C HIS A 224 -5.24 -23.39 -13.48
N ALA A 225 -3.96 -23.20 -13.78
CA ALA A 225 -3.02 -24.32 -13.89
C ALA A 225 -2.80 -25.04 -12.54
N VAL A 226 -2.73 -24.30 -11.43
CA VAL A 226 -2.65 -24.85 -10.07
C VAL A 226 -3.89 -25.68 -9.74
N THR A 227 -5.08 -25.11 -9.92
CA THR A 227 -6.36 -25.76 -9.57
C THR A 227 -6.73 -26.93 -10.46
N THR A 228 -6.12 -27.05 -11.65
CA THR A 228 -6.36 -28.15 -12.61
C THR A 228 -5.16 -29.08 -12.80
N ASP A 229 -4.15 -29.00 -11.92
CA ASP A 229 -2.92 -29.81 -11.93
C ASP A 229 -2.17 -29.83 -13.29
N LYS A 230 -2.18 -28.68 -13.98
CA LYS A 230 -1.50 -28.50 -15.26
C LYS A 230 -0.02 -28.16 -15.07
N ASP A 231 0.70 -28.36 -16.16
CA ASP A 231 2.08 -27.91 -16.28
C ASP A 231 2.13 -26.39 -16.51
N TRP A 232 3.22 -25.78 -16.07
CA TRP A 232 3.50 -24.34 -16.13
C TRP A 232 4.85 -24.10 -16.83
N PRO A 233 4.85 -23.45 -18.01
CA PRO A 233 6.08 -23.12 -18.71
C PRO A 233 6.74 -21.87 -18.11
N LEU A 234 8.04 -21.97 -17.82
CA LEU A 234 8.89 -20.84 -17.48
C LEU A 234 9.57 -20.32 -18.75
N ALA A 235 9.24 -19.10 -19.14
CA ALA A 235 9.59 -18.58 -20.45
C ALA A 235 10.10 -17.13 -20.39
N PHE A 236 10.88 -16.73 -21.40
CA PHE A 236 11.39 -15.37 -21.53
C PHE A 236 11.36 -14.90 -23.01
N PRO A 237 11.10 -13.62 -23.31
CA PRO A 237 10.99 -13.11 -24.68
C PRO A 237 12.16 -13.45 -25.62
N LEU A 238 11.82 -13.68 -26.88
CA LEU A 238 12.76 -13.94 -27.97
C LEU A 238 13.04 -12.69 -28.79
N THR A 239 14.31 -12.41 -29.00
CA THR A 239 14.78 -11.48 -30.05
C THR A 239 14.99 -12.24 -31.35
N GLU A 240 14.95 -11.55 -32.49
CA GLU A 240 15.22 -12.19 -33.80
C GLU A 240 16.64 -12.76 -33.87
N GLN A 241 17.62 -12.10 -33.23
CA GLN A 241 19.00 -12.62 -33.13
C GLN A 241 19.06 -13.93 -32.33
N ALA A 242 18.34 -14.03 -31.21
CA ALA A 242 18.30 -15.25 -30.41
C ALA A 242 17.60 -16.39 -31.17
N ARG A 243 16.52 -16.08 -31.88
CA ARG A 243 15.78 -17.04 -32.72
C ARG A 243 16.69 -17.64 -33.81
N GLN A 244 17.44 -16.80 -34.51
CA GLN A 244 18.34 -17.25 -35.59
C GLN A 244 19.54 -18.04 -35.04
N ARG A 245 20.17 -17.56 -33.97
CA ARG A 245 21.32 -18.24 -33.33
C ARG A 245 20.96 -19.64 -32.84
N ASP A 246 19.79 -19.76 -32.20
CA ASP A 246 19.35 -21.02 -31.59
C ASP A 246 18.46 -21.86 -32.54
N ALA A 247 18.27 -21.42 -33.79
CA ALA A 247 17.42 -22.04 -34.81
C ALA A 247 15.99 -22.39 -34.33
N ILE A 248 15.34 -21.46 -33.62
CA ILE A 248 14.03 -21.69 -32.98
C ILE A 248 12.88 -21.53 -34.00
N ASP A 249 12.06 -22.57 -34.13
CA ASP A 249 10.78 -22.52 -34.82
C ASP A 249 9.72 -21.87 -33.94
N LEU A 250 9.11 -20.78 -34.43
CA LEU A 250 8.08 -20.02 -33.71
C LEU A 250 6.73 -20.74 -33.65
N ASN A 251 6.52 -21.76 -34.49
CA ASN A 251 5.30 -22.54 -34.51
C ASN A 251 5.36 -23.76 -33.59
N ASP A 252 6.53 -24.09 -33.04
CA ASP A 252 6.68 -25.18 -32.09
C ASP A 252 6.23 -24.73 -30.70
N ALA A 253 5.01 -25.10 -30.34
CA ALA A 253 4.39 -24.80 -29.04
C ALA A 253 5.12 -25.44 -27.84
N SER A 254 6.03 -26.40 -28.07
CA SER A 254 6.89 -26.95 -27.00
C SER A 254 8.11 -26.07 -26.69
N LEU A 255 8.49 -25.20 -27.64
CA LEU A 255 9.64 -24.29 -27.52
C LEU A 255 9.24 -22.84 -27.32
N VAL A 256 8.08 -22.43 -27.84
CA VAL A 256 7.63 -21.03 -27.87
C VAL A 256 6.23 -20.88 -27.29
N LEU A 257 6.11 -19.94 -26.35
CA LEU A 257 4.85 -19.49 -25.77
C LEU A 257 4.57 -18.05 -26.23
N TRP A 258 3.38 -17.81 -26.78
CA TRP A 258 2.90 -16.45 -27.06
C TRP A 258 2.14 -15.93 -25.85
N ARG A 259 2.59 -14.82 -25.26
CA ARG A 259 1.93 -14.20 -24.09
C ARG A 259 2.02 -12.67 -24.11
N GLU A 260 1.20 -12.04 -23.28
CA GLU A 260 1.30 -10.60 -23.02
C GLU A 260 2.65 -10.31 -22.33
N TRP A 261 3.33 -9.25 -22.76
CA TRP A 261 4.60 -8.82 -22.18
C TRP A 261 4.67 -7.29 -22.14
N PRO A 262 5.23 -6.67 -21.09
CA PRO A 262 5.23 -5.21 -20.94
C PRO A 262 6.06 -4.47 -22.00
N ILE A 263 6.96 -5.16 -22.71
CA ILE A 263 7.84 -4.56 -23.72
C ILE A 263 7.69 -5.32 -25.04
N GLN A 264 7.31 -4.63 -26.11
CA GLN A 264 7.27 -5.25 -27.45
C GLN A 264 8.52 -4.92 -28.26
N GLN A 265 9.13 -3.75 -28.02
CA GLN A 265 10.28 -3.28 -28.79
C GLN A 265 11.48 -4.22 -28.63
N GLY A 266 12.04 -4.65 -29.76
CA GLY A 266 13.20 -5.55 -29.81
C GLY A 266 12.87 -7.04 -29.70
N TYR A 267 11.60 -7.39 -29.47
CA TYR A 267 11.14 -8.77 -29.42
C TYR A 267 10.21 -9.11 -30.58
N ILE A 268 10.06 -10.41 -30.84
CA ILE A 268 9.18 -10.91 -31.90
C ILE A 268 7.74 -10.86 -31.42
N CYS A 269 6.89 -10.14 -32.16
CA CYS A 269 5.47 -9.95 -31.84
C CYS A 269 4.58 -10.51 -32.97
N ASN A 270 3.36 -10.95 -32.63
CA ASN A 270 2.34 -11.33 -33.61
C ASN A 270 1.26 -10.24 -33.76
N ASP A 271 0.34 -10.42 -34.70
CA ASP A 271 -0.74 -9.46 -35.01
C ASP A 271 -1.73 -9.26 -33.84
N ALA A 272 -1.76 -10.18 -32.88
CA ALA A 272 -2.57 -10.06 -31.66
C ALA A 272 -1.87 -9.24 -30.55
N GLY A 273 -0.65 -8.74 -30.80
CA GLY A 273 0.15 -7.99 -29.83
C GLY A 273 0.85 -8.85 -28.79
N LEU A 274 0.90 -10.18 -28.97
CA LEU A 274 1.58 -11.10 -28.08
C LEU A 274 3.05 -11.21 -28.46
N VAL A 275 3.91 -11.43 -27.46
CA VAL A 275 5.35 -11.60 -27.63
C VAL A 275 5.72 -13.08 -27.57
N ALA A 276 6.54 -13.54 -28.52
CA ALA A 276 7.09 -14.89 -28.53
C ALA A 276 8.12 -15.04 -27.40
N CYS A 277 7.88 -15.98 -26.49
CA CYS A 277 8.76 -16.28 -25.36
C CYS A 277 9.32 -17.71 -25.50
N LYS A 278 10.64 -17.86 -25.38
CA LYS A 278 11.31 -19.16 -25.35
C LYS A 278 11.01 -19.85 -24.03
N ILE A 279 10.47 -21.07 -24.10
CA ILE A 279 10.30 -21.94 -22.95
C ILE A 279 11.67 -22.49 -22.56
N SER A 280 12.10 -22.18 -21.34
CA SER A 280 13.36 -22.67 -20.78
C SER A 280 13.19 -23.98 -20.03
N LYS A 281 12.06 -24.11 -19.32
CA LYS A 281 11.72 -25.24 -18.47
C LYS A 281 10.21 -25.28 -18.28
N THR A 282 9.66 -26.48 -18.15
CA THR A 282 8.28 -26.70 -17.74
C THR A 282 8.27 -27.36 -16.37
N VAL A 283 7.43 -26.87 -15.46
CA VAL A 283 7.27 -27.40 -14.09
C VAL A 283 5.80 -27.70 -13.81
N LYS A 284 5.48 -28.50 -12.79
CA LYS A 284 4.10 -28.59 -12.31
C LYS A 284 3.70 -27.28 -11.64
N ALA A 285 2.54 -26.72 -11.99
CA ALA A 285 2.04 -25.50 -11.38
C ALA A 285 1.89 -25.67 -9.86
N ALA A 286 1.38 -26.82 -9.42
CA ALA A 286 1.26 -27.19 -8.01
C ALA A 286 2.60 -27.19 -7.26
N HIS A 287 3.70 -27.61 -7.89
CA HIS A 287 5.03 -27.57 -7.24
C HIS A 287 5.51 -26.14 -7.03
N LEU A 288 5.27 -25.25 -7.99
CA LEU A 288 5.61 -23.84 -7.85
C LEU A 288 4.72 -23.18 -6.79
N TRP A 289 3.43 -23.48 -6.78
CA TRP A 289 2.48 -23.04 -5.74
C TRP A 289 2.93 -23.46 -4.34
N ASN A 290 3.28 -24.73 -4.14
CA ASN A 290 3.75 -25.24 -2.85
C ASN A 290 5.04 -24.55 -2.39
N ALA A 291 5.94 -24.23 -3.33
CA ALA A 291 7.15 -23.47 -3.03
C ALA A 291 6.84 -22.04 -2.55
N ILE A 292 5.86 -21.38 -3.18
CA ILE A 292 5.35 -20.05 -2.76
C ILE A 292 4.77 -20.15 -1.36
N MET A 293 3.79 -21.03 -1.15
CA MET A 293 3.10 -21.15 0.15
C MET A 293 4.05 -21.54 1.28
N SER A 294 5.01 -22.43 1.04
CA SER A 294 6.02 -22.78 2.05
C SER A 294 6.92 -21.59 2.37
N ALA A 295 7.40 -20.84 1.36
CA ALA A 295 8.21 -19.65 1.60
C ALA A 295 7.45 -18.58 2.38
N THR A 296 6.19 -18.32 2.03
CA THR A 296 5.34 -17.37 2.77
C THR A 296 5.05 -17.85 4.19
N TYR A 297 4.83 -19.15 4.42
CA TYR A 297 4.59 -19.68 5.76
C TYR A 297 5.81 -19.53 6.68
N ASP A 298 7.01 -19.72 6.13
CA ASP A 298 8.26 -19.70 6.88
C ASP A 298 8.86 -18.29 7.01
N PHE A 299 8.70 -17.44 5.98
CA PHE A 299 9.41 -16.16 5.81
C PHE A 299 8.48 -14.98 5.44
N ALA A 300 7.15 -15.12 5.56
CA ALA A 300 6.10 -14.11 5.23
C ALA A 300 6.18 -13.50 3.82
N GLU A 301 7.06 -14.00 2.96
CA GLU A 301 7.33 -13.50 1.62
C GLU A 301 7.67 -14.66 0.67
N PRO A 302 7.43 -14.50 -0.65
CA PRO A 302 6.88 -13.31 -1.29
C PRO A 302 5.38 -13.12 -1.01
N GLY A 303 4.94 -11.87 -1.04
CA GLY A 303 3.52 -11.52 -1.14
C GLY A 303 2.95 -11.90 -2.50
N PHE A 304 1.63 -11.76 -2.63
CA PHE A 304 0.89 -12.26 -3.78
C PHE A 304 0.08 -11.13 -4.42
N ILE A 305 0.35 -10.81 -5.69
CA ILE A 305 -0.38 -9.79 -6.47
C ILE A 305 -1.08 -10.47 -7.63
N LEU A 306 -2.41 -10.38 -7.67
CA LEU A 306 -3.23 -10.89 -8.77
C LEU A 306 -3.20 -9.88 -9.91
N ILE A 307 -2.17 -9.97 -10.75
CA ILE A 307 -1.83 -8.90 -11.69
C ILE A 307 -2.87 -8.74 -12.80
N ASP A 308 -3.52 -9.83 -13.20
CA ASP A 308 -4.63 -9.80 -14.16
C ASP A 308 -5.84 -9.11 -13.54
N LYS A 309 -6.13 -9.36 -12.25
CA LYS A 309 -7.21 -8.68 -11.53
C LYS A 309 -6.95 -7.20 -11.35
N VAL A 310 -5.70 -6.82 -11.04
CA VAL A 310 -5.25 -5.43 -10.97
C VAL A 310 -5.50 -4.72 -12.30
N ASN A 311 -5.09 -5.31 -13.43
CA ASN A 311 -5.24 -4.70 -14.76
C ASN A 311 -6.69 -4.71 -15.26
N GLU A 312 -7.45 -5.78 -14.99
CA GLU A 312 -8.87 -5.87 -15.34
C GLU A 312 -9.67 -4.72 -14.70
N GLN A 313 -9.38 -4.44 -13.43
CA GLN A 313 -10.08 -3.44 -12.62
C GLN A 313 -9.44 -2.04 -12.68
N ASN A 314 -8.34 -1.86 -13.42
CA ASN A 314 -7.70 -0.55 -13.60
C ASN A 314 -8.62 0.37 -14.41
N ASN A 315 -8.90 1.57 -13.91
CA ASN A 315 -9.75 2.50 -14.65
C ASN A 315 -9.08 3.04 -15.92
N ASN A 316 -7.74 3.02 -15.98
CA ASN A 316 -6.94 3.43 -17.13
C ASN A 316 -6.49 2.23 -17.99
N TRP A 317 -7.25 1.14 -17.99
CA TRP A 317 -6.96 -0.11 -18.73
C TRP A 317 -6.59 0.07 -20.21
N PHE A 318 -7.00 1.19 -20.82
CA PHE A 318 -6.78 1.51 -22.24
C PHE A 318 -5.40 2.11 -22.54
N CYS A 319 -4.65 2.58 -21.55
CA CYS A 319 -3.34 3.21 -21.74
C CYS A 319 -2.28 2.75 -20.74
N GLU A 320 -2.62 1.83 -19.84
CA GLU A 320 -1.71 1.36 -18.81
C GLU A 320 -1.65 -0.15 -18.75
N ASN A 321 -0.45 -0.65 -18.50
CA ASN A 321 -0.18 -2.01 -18.11
C ASN A 321 0.54 -1.97 -16.77
N ILE A 322 -0.18 -2.30 -15.69
CA ILE A 322 0.35 -2.28 -14.34
C ILE A 322 1.11 -3.56 -14.10
N ARG A 323 2.39 -3.44 -13.72
CA ARG A 323 3.24 -4.59 -13.38
C ARG A 323 3.99 -4.44 -12.07
N ALA A 324 3.84 -3.32 -11.37
CA ALA A 324 4.43 -3.12 -10.05
C ALA A 324 3.47 -2.36 -9.13
N THR A 325 3.75 -2.43 -7.83
CA THR A 325 3.08 -1.62 -6.81
C THR A 325 4.10 -0.79 -6.07
N ASN A 326 3.66 0.25 -5.38
CA ASN A 326 4.47 0.89 -4.34
C ASN A 326 4.84 -0.12 -3.21
N PRO A 327 5.71 0.26 -2.23
CA PRO A 327 6.20 -0.63 -1.19
C PRO A 327 5.16 -1.44 -0.41
N CYS A 328 3.95 -0.91 -0.14
CA CYS A 328 2.96 -1.61 0.69
C CYS A 328 1.83 -2.26 -0.11
N GLY A 329 1.90 -2.28 -1.45
CA GLY A 329 0.95 -3.00 -2.31
C GLY A 329 -0.40 -2.30 -2.56
N GLU A 330 -0.67 -1.18 -1.90
CA GLU A 330 -1.95 -0.47 -1.97
C GLU A 330 -2.12 0.41 -3.22
N GLN A 331 -1.01 0.75 -3.89
CA GLN A 331 -0.97 1.47 -5.16
C GLN A 331 -0.26 0.65 -6.24
N PRO A 332 -1.00 -0.18 -6.99
CA PRO A 332 -0.57 -0.66 -8.29
C PRO A 332 -0.49 0.53 -9.26
N LEU A 333 0.69 0.77 -9.82
CA LEU A 333 0.97 1.98 -10.61
C LEU A 333 1.67 1.63 -11.92
N PRO A 334 1.42 2.40 -12.99
CA PRO A 334 2.13 2.23 -14.25
C PRO A 334 3.60 2.66 -14.09
N PRO A 335 4.46 2.42 -15.10
CA PRO A 335 5.79 3.00 -15.14
C PRO A 335 5.78 4.50 -14.84
N TYR A 336 6.67 4.95 -13.95
CA TYR A 336 6.72 6.33 -13.41
C TYR A 336 5.48 6.79 -12.64
N GLY A 337 4.47 5.94 -12.49
CA GLY A 337 3.24 6.27 -11.79
C GLY A 337 3.51 6.71 -10.36
N SER A 338 2.74 7.68 -9.90
CA SER A 338 2.84 8.17 -8.53
C SER A 338 1.46 8.51 -7.99
N CYS A 339 1.31 8.42 -6.66
CA CYS A 339 0.03 8.61 -6.01
C CYS A 339 0.22 9.21 -4.62
N LEU A 340 -0.57 10.24 -4.33
CA LEU A 340 -0.72 10.78 -2.99
C LEU A 340 -1.80 10.01 -2.23
N LEU A 341 -1.66 9.96 -0.91
CA LEU A 341 -2.57 9.21 -0.04
C LEU A 341 -3.24 10.12 0.99
N GLY A 342 -4.40 9.68 1.46
CA GLY A 342 -5.11 10.29 2.59
C GLY A 342 -6.04 9.27 3.24
N SER A 343 -6.36 9.46 4.52
CA SER A 343 -7.24 8.53 5.25
C SER A 343 -8.27 9.29 6.08
N ILE A 344 -9.51 8.83 6.05
CA ILE A 344 -10.56 9.28 6.97
C ILE A 344 -10.46 8.46 8.26
N ASN A 345 -10.38 9.12 9.42
CA ASN A 345 -10.44 8.44 10.71
C ASN A 345 -11.90 8.08 11.06
N LEU A 346 -12.24 6.79 10.93
CA LEU A 346 -13.62 6.32 11.11
C LEU A 346 -14.14 6.49 12.55
N THR A 347 -13.25 6.54 13.53
CA THR A 347 -13.65 6.67 14.95
C THR A 347 -14.33 8.01 15.25
N LYS A 348 -14.05 9.04 14.45
CA LYS A 348 -14.67 10.38 14.55
C LYS A 348 -16.14 10.41 14.13
N PHE A 349 -16.62 9.35 13.47
CA PHE A 349 -17.99 9.26 12.96
C PHE A 349 -18.82 8.23 13.72
N VAL A 350 -18.34 7.70 14.85
CA VAL A 350 -19.16 6.84 15.71
C VAL A 350 -19.87 7.71 16.75
N VAL A 351 -21.20 7.64 16.75
CA VAL A 351 -22.08 8.38 17.67
C VAL A 351 -22.61 7.43 18.73
N ASP A 352 -22.62 7.86 20.00
CA ASP A 352 -23.03 7.06 21.17
C ASP A 352 -22.25 5.71 21.29
N PRO A 353 -20.91 5.71 21.20
CA PRO A 353 -20.11 4.49 21.11
C PRO A 353 -20.28 3.58 22.34
N PHE A 354 -20.15 2.28 22.13
CA PHE A 354 -20.27 1.23 23.16
C PHE A 354 -21.64 1.13 23.84
N THR A 355 -22.67 1.74 23.25
CA THR A 355 -24.05 1.64 23.73
C THR A 355 -24.94 0.98 22.68
N HIS A 356 -26.12 0.50 23.10
CA HIS A 356 -27.13 -0.02 22.18
C HIS A 356 -27.67 1.00 21.15
N ARG A 357 -27.29 2.29 21.26
CA ARG A 357 -27.62 3.36 20.31
C ARG A 357 -26.43 3.73 19.40
N ALA A 358 -25.32 3.00 19.51
CA ALA A 358 -24.13 3.22 18.73
C ALA A 358 -24.46 3.15 17.24
N ARG A 359 -24.08 4.19 16.49
CA ARG A 359 -24.34 4.29 15.06
C ARG A 359 -23.25 5.09 14.37
N PHE A 360 -23.17 4.95 13.05
CA PHE A 360 -22.23 5.69 12.22
C PHE A 360 -22.87 6.95 11.62
N ASP A 361 -22.19 8.09 11.73
CA ASP A 361 -22.56 9.37 11.13
C ASP A 361 -22.18 9.40 9.65
N TRP A 362 -23.11 8.91 8.82
CA TRP A 362 -22.93 8.84 7.38
C TRP A 362 -22.83 10.21 6.71
N ASP A 363 -23.52 11.23 7.22
CA ASP A 363 -23.58 12.55 6.58
C ASP A 363 -22.31 13.34 6.89
N GLY A 364 -21.84 13.30 8.13
CA GLY A 364 -20.52 13.81 8.52
C GLY A 364 -19.42 13.13 7.70
N PHE A 365 -19.45 11.80 7.58
CA PHE A 365 -18.46 11.05 6.80
C PHE A 365 -18.42 11.49 5.33
N LYS A 366 -19.57 11.55 4.65
CA LYS A 366 -19.65 11.98 3.24
C LYS A 366 -19.21 13.43 3.05
N THR A 367 -19.55 14.32 3.98
CA THR A 367 -19.13 15.73 3.94
C THR A 367 -17.60 15.83 4.03
N THR A 368 -16.99 15.12 4.98
CA THR A 368 -15.53 15.08 5.12
C THR A 368 -14.86 14.48 3.88
N VAL A 369 -15.38 13.37 3.32
CA VAL A 369 -14.87 12.78 2.07
C VAL A 369 -14.92 13.76 0.90
N THR A 370 -16.02 14.51 0.75
CA THR A 370 -16.18 15.50 -0.32
C THR A 370 -15.13 16.60 -0.23
N ILE A 371 -14.97 17.21 0.94
CA ILE A 371 -13.98 18.28 1.16
C ILE A 371 -12.56 17.74 1.00
N PHE A 372 -12.29 16.56 1.56
CA PHE A 372 -10.97 15.96 1.51
C PHE A 372 -10.59 15.55 0.08
N THR A 373 -11.55 15.19 -0.77
CA THR A 373 -11.30 14.89 -2.19
C THR A 373 -10.71 16.10 -2.91
N ARG A 374 -11.24 17.31 -2.67
CA ARG A 374 -10.64 18.55 -3.21
C ARG A 374 -9.28 18.85 -2.59
N MET A 375 -9.14 18.65 -1.29
CA MET A 375 -7.86 18.84 -0.59
C MET A 375 -6.76 17.99 -1.21
N LEU A 376 -7.04 16.71 -1.47
CA LEU A 376 -6.13 15.76 -2.13
C LEU A 376 -5.84 16.15 -3.59
N ASP A 377 -6.84 16.65 -4.34
CA ASP A 377 -6.60 17.21 -5.69
C ASP A 377 -5.62 18.40 -5.66
N ASN A 378 -5.70 19.26 -4.64
CA ASN A 378 -4.78 20.39 -4.50
C ASN A 378 -3.36 19.97 -4.09
N VAL A 379 -3.16 18.81 -3.45
CA VAL A 379 -1.83 18.28 -3.13
C VAL A 379 -1.01 18.01 -4.40
N ILE A 380 -1.67 17.66 -5.52
CA ILE A 380 -1.02 17.39 -6.81
C ILE A 380 -0.21 18.61 -7.27
N GLU A 381 -0.73 19.81 -7.04
CA GLU A 381 -0.09 21.07 -7.47
C GLU A 381 1.21 21.37 -6.68
N ILE A 382 1.40 20.73 -5.52
CA ILE A 382 2.60 20.87 -4.68
C ILE A 382 3.33 19.54 -4.47
N ASN A 383 3.28 18.64 -5.46
CA ASN A 383 3.79 17.27 -5.36
C ASN A 383 5.28 17.18 -4.98
N GLY A 384 6.14 18.07 -5.49
CA GLY A 384 7.59 18.07 -5.23
C GLY A 384 8.32 16.78 -5.63
N LEU A 385 7.79 16.02 -6.61
CA LEU A 385 8.45 14.83 -7.15
C LEU A 385 9.73 15.22 -7.88
N PRO A 386 10.81 14.41 -7.83
CA PRO A 386 12.10 14.80 -8.42
C PRO A 386 12.17 14.57 -9.93
N LEU A 387 11.50 13.54 -10.47
CA LEU A 387 11.54 13.16 -11.88
C LEU A 387 10.41 13.81 -12.68
N GLU A 388 10.68 14.19 -13.92
CA GLU A 388 9.69 14.86 -14.77
C GLU A 388 8.58 13.91 -15.21
N GLU A 389 8.93 12.66 -15.49
CA GLU A 389 8.00 11.60 -15.87
C GLU A 389 7.01 11.30 -14.74
N GLN A 390 7.47 11.30 -13.48
CA GLN A 390 6.60 11.15 -12.31
C GLN A 390 5.66 12.36 -12.14
N ARG A 391 6.16 13.58 -12.41
CA ARG A 391 5.35 14.81 -12.40
C ARG A 391 4.31 14.80 -13.50
N HIS A 392 4.67 14.33 -14.68
CA HIS A 392 3.74 14.14 -15.78
C HIS A 392 2.62 13.16 -15.41
N GLU A 393 2.97 11.96 -14.93
CA GLU A 393 1.98 10.94 -14.54
C GLU A 393 0.95 11.47 -13.52
N ILE A 394 1.40 12.15 -12.46
CA ILE A 394 0.48 12.66 -11.43
C ILE A 394 -0.37 13.82 -11.91
N THR A 395 0.15 14.72 -12.75
CA THR A 395 -0.61 15.88 -13.24
C THR A 395 -1.54 15.52 -14.40
N HIS A 396 -1.17 14.54 -15.22
CA HIS A 396 -1.91 14.03 -16.37
C HIS A 396 -3.12 13.17 -15.97
N LYS A 397 -2.95 12.33 -14.94
CA LYS A 397 -3.97 11.35 -14.49
C LYS A 397 -4.60 11.69 -13.15
N ARG A 398 -3.97 12.57 -12.38
CA ARG A 398 -4.46 13.14 -11.12
C ARG A 398 -4.88 12.08 -10.08
N ARG A 399 -4.20 10.94 -10.06
CA ARG A 399 -4.50 9.85 -9.11
C ARG A 399 -4.31 10.31 -7.67
N HIS A 400 -5.24 9.90 -6.82
CA HIS A 400 -5.03 9.85 -5.39
C HIS A 400 -5.64 8.58 -4.80
N GLY A 401 -5.15 8.20 -3.62
CA GLY A 401 -5.65 7.07 -2.85
C GLY A 401 -6.21 7.54 -1.52
N MET A 402 -7.51 7.84 -1.51
CA MET A 402 -8.23 8.06 -0.27
C MET A 402 -8.69 6.72 0.31
N GLY A 403 -8.36 6.48 1.57
CA GLY A 403 -8.82 5.34 2.34
C GLY A 403 -9.34 5.78 3.69
N TYR A 404 -9.20 4.91 4.66
CA TYR A 404 -9.55 5.19 6.04
C TYR A 404 -8.58 4.50 7.00
N LEU A 405 -8.58 4.97 8.23
CA LEU A 405 -7.97 4.31 9.38
C LEU A 405 -9.02 4.14 10.48
N GLY A 406 -8.72 3.28 11.46
CA GLY A 406 -9.57 3.05 12.61
C GLY A 406 -10.78 2.18 12.32
N LEU A 407 -10.75 1.31 11.29
CA LEU A 407 -11.87 0.41 11.00
C LEU A 407 -12.12 -0.55 12.16
N GLY A 408 -11.09 -1.25 12.64
CA GLY A 408 -11.20 -2.14 13.80
C GLY A 408 -11.66 -1.42 15.06
N SER A 409 -11.14 -0.21 15.30
CA SER A 409 -11.61 0.65 16.39
C SER A 409 -13.10 1.00 16.24
N ALA A 410 -13.55 1.41 15.06
CA ALA A 410 -14.95 1.78 14.80
C ALA A 410 -15.89 0.58 14.93
N ILE A 411 -15.50 -0.61 14.42
CA ILE A 411 -16.23 -1.88 14.60
C ILE A 411 -16.44 -2.16 16.09
N THR A 412 -15.38 -2.05 16.90
CA THR A 412 -15.44 -2.26 18.35
C THR A 412 -16.35 -1.23 19.03
N MET A 413 -16.25 0.05 18.65
CA MET A 413 -17.09 1.14 19.16
C MET A 413 -18.58 0.97 18.78
N LEU A 414 -18.88 0.24 17.71
CA LEU A 414 -20.23 -0.12 17.27
C LEU A 414 -20.72 -1.45 17.87
N GLN A 415 -19.98 -2.04 18.82
CA GLN A 415 -20.29 -3.31 19.48
C GLN A 415 -20.36 -4.52 18.52
N MET A 416 -19.58 -4.48 17.44
CA MET A 416 -19.43 -5.60 16.48
C MET A 416 -18.10 -6.33 16.70
N LYS A 417 -18.01 -7.60 16.28
CA LYS A 417 -16.77 -8.38 16.33
C LYS A 417 -16.07 -8.30 14.99
N TYR A 418 -14.77 -7.97 14.96
CA TYR A 418 -14.05 -7.89 13.70
C TYR A 418 -14.08 -9.23 12.96
N GLY A 419 -14.53 -9.22 11.71
CA GLY A 419 -14.63 -10.43 10.89
C GLY A 419 -15.93 -11.22 11.05
N ASP A 420 -16.86 -10.77 11.89
CA ASP A 420 -18.24 -11.29 11.87
C ASP A 420 -19.04 -10.74 10.66
N ALA A 421 -20.22 -11.31 10.40
CA ALA A 421 -21.04 -10.89 9.27
C ALA A 421 -21.46 -9.41 9.33
N ALA A 422 -21.66 -8.85 10.53
CA ALA A 422 -22.07 -7.47 10.71
C ALA A 422 -20.95 -6.48 10.35
N SER A 423 -19.72 -6.76 10.81
CA SER A 423 -18.53 -5.96 10.53
C SER A 423 -18.07 -6.06 9.07
N VAL A 424 -18.22 -7.24 8.43
CA VAL A 424 -18.00 -7.41 6.98
C VAL A 424 -18.98 -6.54 6.18
N ASN A 425 -20.27 -6.57 6.54
CA ASN A 425 -21.28 -5.73 5.91
C ASN A 425 -21.04 -4.22 6.15
N PHE A 426 -20.66 -3.82 7.37
CA PHE A 426 -20.30 -2.44 7.68
C PHE A 426 -19.09 -1.97 6.86
N THR A 427 -18.06 -2.80 6.74
CA THR A 427 -16.87 -2.52 5.93
C THR A 427 -17.22 -2.27 4.46
N GLU A 428 -18.12 -3.07 3.90
CA GLU A 428 -18.61 -2.87 2.54
C GLU A 428 -19.36 -1.53 2.42
N GLN A 429 -20.24 -1.20 3.37
CA GLN A 429 -21.00 0.05 3.35
C GLN A 429 -20.10 1.29 3.44
N VAL A 430 -19.11 1.29 4.34
CA VAL A 430 -18.15 2.40 4.47
C VAL A 430 -17.34 2.58 3.20
N SER A 431 -16.82 1.48 2.63
CA SER A 431 -16.04 1.52 1.39
C SER A 431 -16.89 1.99 0.20
N LYS A 432 -18.14 1.54 0.11
CA LYS A 432 -19.09 1.99 -0.93
C LYS A 432 -19.41 3.49 -0.78
N ALA A 433 -19.66 3.95 0.44
CA ALA A 433 -19.93 5.36 0.70
C ALA A 433 -18.73 6.24 0.34
N LEU A 434 -17.51 5.82 0.69
CA LEU A 434 -16.26 6.48 0.31
C LEU A 434 -16.16 6.64 -1.22
N ALA A 435 -16.30 5.53 -1.95
CA ALA A 435 -16.16 5.50 -3.41
C ALA A 435 -17.19 6.37 -4.13
N ILE A 436 -18.49 6.19 -3.83
CA ILE A 436 -19.57 6.93 -4.52
C ILE A 436 -19.46 8.43 -4.24
N THR A 437 -19.14 8.80 -3.00
CA THR A 437 -19.00 10.21 -2.62
C THR A 437 -17.79 10.84 -3.30
N GLY A 438 -16.68 10.10 -3.36
CA GLY A 438 -15.50 10.46 -4.13
C GLY A 438 -15.79 10.77 -5.58
N TRP A 439 -16.42 9.84 -6.30
CA TRP A 439 -16.75 10.04 -7.72
C TRP A 439 -17.69 11.21 -7.97
N ARG A 440 -18.67 11.44 -7.09
CA ARG A 440 -19.53 12.64 -7.15
C ARG A 440 -18.72 13.91 -6.97
N ALA A 441 -17.85 13.97 -5.97
CA ALA A 441 -16.95 15.10 -5.76
C ALA A 441 -16.00 15.31 -6.95
N GLY A 442 -15.48 14.22 -7.53
CA GLY A 442 -14.62 14.24 -8.71
C GLY A 442 -15.31 14.77 -9.97
N LEU A 443 -16.59 14.45 -10.17
CA LEU A 443 -17.41 15.01 -11.25
C LEU A 443 -17.61 16.52 -11.06
N GLU A 444 -17.97 16.98 -9.87
CA GLU A 444 -18.17 18.41 -9.61
C GLU A 444 -16.86 19.20 -9.73
N LEU A 445 -15.74 18.62 -9.27
CA LEU A 445 -14.42 19.20 -9.52
C LEU A 445 -14.06 19.21 -11.01
N ALA A 446 -14.47 18.23 -11.80
CA ALA A 446 -14.25 18.23 -13.24
C ALA A 446 -15.03 19.37 -13.92
N LYS A 447 -16.27 19.62 -13.49
CA LYS A 447 -17.08 20.74 -13.99
C LYS A 447 -16.49 22.10 -13.61
N GLU A 448 -15.89 22.22 -12.43
CA GLU A 448 -15.28 23.47 -11.96
C GLU A 448 -13.87 23.72 -12.51
N LYS A 449 -12.97 22.74 -12.36
CA LYS A 449 -11.52 22.86 -12.63
C LYS A 449 -11.08 22.17 -13.91
N GLY A 450 -11.98 21.48 -14.60
CA GLY A 450 -11.67 20.59 -15.73
C GLY A 450 -11.36 19.16 -15.27
N ALA A 451 -11.69 18.18 -16.12
CA ALA A 451 -11.32 16.78 -15.92
C ALA A 451 -9.79 16.59 -15.94
N ALA A 452 -9.31 15.44 -15.43
CA ALA A 452 -7.91 15.05 -15.61
C ALA A 452 -7.55 15.09 -17.11
N PRO A 453 -6.40 15.64 -17.52
CA PRO A 453 -6.04 15.80 -18.93
C PRO A 453 -6.29 14.56 -19.81
N ILE A 454 -5.93 13.38 -19.30
CA ILE A 454 -6.13 12.09 -19.99
C ILE A 454 -7.59 11.81 -20.39
N MET A 455 -8.57 12.36 -19.67
CA MET A 455 -9.99 12.19 -19.95
C MET A 455 -10.44 12.87 -21.25
N ASN A 456 -9.72 13.91 -21.66
CA ASN A 456 -10.06 14.71 -22.86
C ASN A 456 -9.28 14.27 -24.10
N GLU A 457 -8.29 13.40 -23.94
CA GLU A 457 -7.48 12.87 -25.03
C GLU A 457 -8.25 11.85 -25.86
N GLN A 458 -7.79 11.67 -27.10
CA GLN A 458 -8.33 10.73 -28.06
C GLN A 458 -7.40 9.52 -28.17
N PHE A 459 -7.97 8.33 -28.04
CA PHE A 459 -7.25 7.06 -28.12
C PHE A 459 -7.73 6.28 -29.33
N ALA A 460 -6.76 5.75 -30.09
CA ALA A 460 -7.06 4.84 -31.18
C ALA A 460 -7.51 3.48 -30.62
N VAL A 461 -8.64 2.98 -31.13
CA VAL A 461 -9.15 1.65 -30.80
C VAL A 461 -8.20 0.61 -31.40
N THR A 462 -7.62 -0.24 -30.55
CA THR A 462 -6.72 -1.32 -30.96
C THR A 462 -7.43 -2.67 -30.91
N GLY A 463 -6.85 -3.68 -31.59
CA GLY A 463 -7.34 -5.06 -31.48
C GLY A 463 -7.26 -5.59 -30.03
N GLU A 464 -6.26 -5.15 -29.27
CA GLU A 464 -6.14 -5.46 -27.84
C GLU A 464 -7.33 -4.89 -27.04
N MET A 465 -7.73 -3.65 -27.30
CA MET A 465 -8.89 -3.05 -26.62
C MET A 465 -10.16 -3.84 -26.87
N LEU A 466 -10.43 -4.21 -28.13
CA LEU A 466 -11.63 -4.98 -28.50
C LEU A 466 -11.60 -6.40 -27.92
N ARG A 467 -10.41 -7.01 -27.77
CA ARG A 467 -10.26 -8.30 -27.06
C ARG A 467 -10.54 -8.17 -25.56
N LYS A 468 -10.05 -7.11 -24.92
CA LYS A 468 -10.22 -6.85 -23.47
C LYS A 468 -11.63 -6.36 -23.12
N ARG A 469 -12.30 -5.65 -24.04
CA ARG A 469 -13.64 -5.07 -23.90
C ARG A 469 -14.49 -5.38 -25.15
N PRO A 470 -14.94 -6.64 -25.30
CA PRO A 470 -15.74 -7.05 -26.46
C PRO A 470 -17.03 -6.24 -26.62
N GLU A 471 -17.58 -5.70 -25.53
CA GLU A 471 -18.76 -4.82 -25.58
C GLU A 471 -18.56 -3.55 -26.44
N MET A 472 -17.31 -3.13 -26.70
CA MET A 472 -17.03 -2.02 -27.62
C MET A 472 -17.44 -2.36 -29.06
N LEU A 473 -17.39 -3.64 -29.45
CA LEU A 473 -17.86 -4.10 -30.76
C LEU A 473 -19.37 -3.96 -30.88
N ASP A 474 -20.10 -4.29 -29.82
CA ASP A 474 -21.56 -4.16 -29.76
C ASP A 474 -22.00 -2.69 -29.86
N ASP A 475 -21.19 -1.78 -29.32
CA ASP A 475 -21.34 -0.32 -29.45
C ASP A 475 -20.85 0.22 -30.83
N GLY A 476 -20.33 -0.64 -31.71
CA GLY A 476 -19.99 -0.34 -33.10
C GLY A 476 -18.55 0.09 -33.38
N TYR A 477 -17.64 0.03 -32.39
CA TYR A 477 -16.24 0.40 -32.57
C TYR A 477 -15.45 -0.61 -33.40
N LYS A 478 -14.50 -0.10 -34.19
CA LYS A 478 -13.58 -0.86 -35.04
C LYS A 478 -12.14 -0.43 -34.81
N VAL A 479 -11.19 -1.30 -35.15
CA VAL A 479 -9.76 -0.96 -35.09
C VAL A 479 -9.47 0.27 -35.94
N GLY A 480 -8.79 1.26 -35.35
CA GLY A 480 -8.48 2.55 -35.98
C GLY A 480 -9.49 3.67 -35.68
N ASP A 481 -10.65 3.37 -35.09
CA ASP A 481 -11.56 4.41 -34.59
C ASP A 481 -10.91 5.21 -33.47
N SER A 482 -11.41 6.42 -33.21
CA SER A 482 -10.93 7.31 -32.15
C SER A 482 -11.98 7.47 -31.05
N VAL A 483 -11.58 7.29 -29.79
CA VAL A 483 -12.47 7.38 -28.62
C VAL A 483 -11.85 8.25 -27.53
N ALA A 484 -12.67 9.11 -26.93
CA ALA A 484 -12.21 9.96 -25.83
C ALA A 484 -11.89 9.16 -24.56
N GLY A 485 -10.85 9.53 -23.82
CA GLY A 485 -10.44 8.87 -22.58
C GLY A 485 -11.55 8.78 -21.54
N LYS A 486 -12.39 9.82 -21.38
CA LYS A 486 -13.56 9.80 -20.49
C LYS A 486 -14.59 8.73 -20.83
N VAL A 487 -14.73 8.38 -22.11
CA VAL A 487 -15.65 7.32 -22.55
C VAL A 487 -15.04 5.95 -22.22
N LEU A 488 -13.75 5.75 -22.53
CA LEU A 488 -13.02 4.52 -22.18
C LEU A 488 -12.96 4.27 -20.67
N HIS A 489 -12.78 5.33 -19.89
CA HIS A 489 -12.79 5.30 -18.43
C HIS A 489 -14.18 4.99 -17.87
N ALA A 490 -15.19 5.81 -18.17
CA ALA A 490 -16.48 5.73 -17.50
C ALA A 490 -17.35 4.55 -17.99
N ARG A 491 -17.36 4.24 -19.30
CA ARG A 491 -18.22 3.18 -19.86
C ARG A 491 -17.55 1.80 -19.90
N TYR A 492 -16.23 1.76 -20.13
CA TYR A 492 -15.53 0.51 -20.43
C TYR A 492 -14.52 0.08 -19.35
N SER A 493 -14.34 0.83 -18.27
CA SER A 493 -13.69 0.30 -17.06
C SER A 493 -14.62 -0.70 -16.37
N ARG A 494 -14.11 -1.89 -16.01
CA ARG A 494 -14.87 -2.89 -15.23
C ARG A 494 -15.29 -2.35 -13.87
N TYR A 495 -14.45 -1.51 -13.26
CA TYR A 495 -14.78 -0.88 -11.98
C TYR A 495 -15.89 0.16 -12.14
N MET A 496 -15.86 1.01 -13.18
CA MET A 496 -16.92 2.00 -13.41
C MET A 496 -18.24 1.36 -13.84
N GLN A 497 -18.22 0.24 -14.57
CA GLN A 497 -19.41 -0.56 -14.85
C GLN A 497 -20.06 -1.07 -13.56
N LYS A 498 -19.26 -1.44 -12.55
CA LYS A 498 -19.79 -1.78 -11.22
C LYS A 498 -20.43 -0.58 -10.53
N ILE A 499 -19.80 0.61 -10.59
CA ILE A 499 -20.41 1.84 -10.05
C ILE A 499 -21.76 2.12 -10.74
N ALA A 500 -21.85 1.90 -12.06
CA ALA A 500 -23.07 2.12 -12.85
C ALA A 500 -24.26 1.25 -12.40
N LEU A 501 -24.02 0.09 -11.76
CA LEU A 501 -25.09 -0.76 -11.22
C LEU A 501 -25.90 -0.04 -10.12
N SER A 502 -25.27 0.83 -9.34
CA SER A 502 -25.94 1.62 -8.31
C SER A 502 -26.11 3.10 -8.65
N GLU A 503 -25.26 3.65 -9.51
CA GLU A 503 -25.17 5.08 -9.82
C GLU A 503 -25.12 5.32 -11.35
N PRO A 504 -26.13 4.87 -12.13
CA PRO A 504 -26.08 4.92 -13.60
C PRO A 504 -26.00 6.36 -14.14
N GLU A 505 -26.72 7.29 -13.52
CA GLU A 505 -26.72 8.70 -13.94
C GLU A 505 -25.37 9.40 -13.63
N LEU A 506 -24.70 9.01 -12.55
CA LEU A 506 -23.35 9.50 -12.24
C LEU A 506 -22.37 9.07 -13.33
N VAL A 507 -22.38 7.80 -13.71
CA VAL A 507 -21.47 7.26 -14.74
C VAL A 507 -21.77 7.86 -16.12
N LYS A 508 -23.04 8.12 -16.43
CA LYS A 508 -23.42 8.87 -17.63
C LYS A 508 -22.82 10.28 -17.64
N GLN A 509 -22.96 11.03 -16.55
CA GLN A 509 -22.35 12.36 -16.44
C GLN A 509 -20.82 12.31 -16.49
N LEU A 510 -20.18 11.30 -15.90
CA LEU A 510 -18.73 11.10 -16.01
C LEU A 510 -18.30 10.79 -17.44
N THR A 511 -19.12 10.09 -18.22
CA THR A 511 -18.88 9.86 -19.66
C THR A 511 -18.92 11.17 -20.45
N GLU A 512 -19.85 12.07 -20.10
CA GLU A 512 -20.04 13.35 -20.79
C GLU A 512 -18.97 14.39 -20.39
N HIS A 513 -18.67 14.52 -19.10
CA HIS A 513 -17.82 15.58 -18.54
C HIS A 513 -16.40 15.12 -18.17
N GLY A 514 -16.17 13.83 -17.97
CA GLY A 514 -14.95 13.31 -17.33
C GLY A 514 -14.97 13.48 -15.81
N CYS A 515 -13.91 12.97 -15.16
CA CYS A 515 -13.65 13.15 -13.74
C CYS A 515 -12.38 13.97 -13.52
N ARG A 516 -12.26 14.68 -12.39
CA ARG A 516 -11.03 15.41 -12.01
C ARG A 516 -9.82 14.49 -11.83
N PHE A 517 -10.05 13.20 -11.58
CA PHE A 517 -9.02 12.19 -11.34
C PHE A 517 -9.43 10.85 -11.95
N THR A 518 -8.42 10.03 -12.27
CA THR A 518 -8.64 8.68 -12.82
C THR A 518 -8.90 7.62 -11.77
N HIS A 519 -8.35 7.82 -10.56
CA HIS A 519 -8.49 6.93 -9.41
C HIS A 519 -8.71 7.74 -8.13
N HIS A 520 -9.57 7.22 -7.25
CA HIS A 520 -10.01 7.88 -6.03
C HIS A 520 -9.49 7.21 -4.75
N SER A 521 -9.45 5.88 -4.72
CA SER A 521 -9.53 5.13 -3.48
C SER A 521 -8.45 4.06 -3.33
N SER A 522 -7.89 3.99 -2.13
CA SER A 522 -6.88 3.00 -1.73
C SER A 522 -6.78 2.98 -0.23
N ILE A 523 -6.55 1.82 0.37
CA ILE A 523 -6.37 1.71 1.82
C ILE A 523 -4.90 1.43 2.11
N ALA A 524 -4.24 2.42 2.69
CA ALA A 524 -2.85 2.35 3.12
C ALA A 524 -2.70 1.69 4.51
N PRO A 525 -1.49 1.27 4.92
CA PRO A 525 -1.28 0.73 6.26
C PRO A 525 -1.51 1.76 7.37
N THR A 526 -1.28 3.05 7.10
CA THR A 526 -1.46 4.19 8.04
C THR A 526 -0.69 4.13 9.38
N GLY A 527 0.23 3.18 9.59
CA GLY A 527 0.83 2.89 10.91
C GLY A 527 1.30 4.10 11.72
N THR A 528 2.04 5.04 11.14
CA THR A 528 2.52 6.22 11.89
C THR A 528 1.44 7.28 12.11
N ILE A 529 0.56 7.52 11.12
CA ILE A 529 -0.49 8.54 11.23
C ILE A 529 -1.63 8.09 12.15
N ALA A 530 -1.94 6.80 12.19
CA ALA A 530 -2.95 6.22 13.07
C ALA A 530 -2.48 6.25 14.53
N LEU A 531 -1.22 5.88 14.80
CA LEU A 531 -0.64 5.96 16.14
C LEU A 531 -0.47 7.40 16.64
N SER A 532 -0.16 8.34 15.76
CA SER A 532 0.04 9.74 16.12
C SER A 532 -1.26 10.53 16.03
N ILE A 533 -1.63 11.02 14.85
CA ILE A 533 -2.80 11.88 14.62
C ILE A 533 -4.12 11.16 14.98
N GLY A 534 -4.19 9.84 14.74
CA GLY A 534 -5.32 9.00 15.09
C GLY A 534 -5.41 8.60 16.57
N ASN A 535 -4.45 9.01 17.41
CA ASN A 535 -4.35 8.66 18.83
C ASN A 535 -4.40 7.15 19.10
N ASN A 536 -3.67 6.38 18.27
CA ASN A 536 -3.65 4.91 18.28
C ASN A 536 -4.99 4.25 17.92
N ALA A 537 -5.76 4.86 17.02
CA ALA A 537 -6.79 4.14 16.29
C ALA A 537 -6.18 3.01 15.46
N SER A 538 -6.95 1.97 15.18
CA SER A 538 -6.46 0.81 14.42
C SER A 538 -5.95 1.23 13.03
N ASN A 539 -4.96 0.49 12.53
CA ASN A 539 -4.23 0.86 11.32
C ASN A 539 -5.04 0.55 10.07
N GLY A 540 -5.44 1.55 9.29
CA GLY A 540 -6.08 1.30 8.00
C GLY A 540 -7.39 0.49 8.16
N ILE A 541 -7.41 -0.66 7.48
CA ILE A 541 -8.45 -1.69 7.57
C ILE A 541 -8.14 -2.76 8.66
N GLU A 542 -6.97 -2.74 9.27
CA GLU A 542 -6.54 -3.70 10.29
C GLU A 542 -7.37 -3.63 11.57
N PRO A 543 -7.54 -4.76 12.27
CA PRO A 543 -7.96 -4.74 13.67
C PRO A 543 -6.87 -4.11 14.54
N SER A 544 -7.20 -3.81 15.80
CA SER A 544 -6.17 -3.45 16.78
C SER A 544 -5.26 -4.65 17.00
N PHE A 545 -3.94 -4.43 16.90
CA PHE A 545 -2.95 -5.48 17.15
C PHE A 545 -3.01 -5.94 18.62
N ALA A 546 -3.02 -4.96 19.53
CA ALA A 546 -3.25 -5.15 20.95
C ALA A 546 -3.95 -3.91 21.51
N HIS A 547 -4.82 -4.08 22.50
CA HIS A 547 -5.49 -2.96 23.15
C HIS A 547 -4.62 -2.24 24.19
N HIS A 548 -3.64 -2.93 24.77
CA HIS A 548 -2.67 -2.39 25.73
C HIS A 548 -1.30 -3.03 25.50
N TYR A 549 -0.26 -2.19 25.37
CA TYR A 549 1.12 -2.63 25.23
C TYR A 549 2.08 -1.49 25.58
N SER A 550 3.32 -1.83 25.91
CA SER A 550 4.32 -0.82 26.26
C SER A 550 5.24 -0.48 25.09
N ARG A 551 5.69 0.76 25.02
CA ARG A 551 6.73 1.22 24.08
C ARG A 551 7.86 1.93 24.79
N ASN A 552 9.08 1.70 24.29
CA ASN A 552 10.27 2.43 24.71
C ASN A 552 10.37 3.73 23.93
N ILE A 553 10.32 4.87 24.63
CA ILE A 553 10.43 6.21 24.04
C ILE A 553 11.66 6.92 24.60
N ILE A 554 12.41 7.59 23.72
CA ILE A 554 13.49 8.49 24.12
C ILE A 554 12.91 9.90 24.23
N ARG A 555 12.73 10.40 25.45
CA ARG A 555 12.28 11.78 25.68
C ARG A 555 13.43 12.75 25.40
N GLN A 556 13.16 13.86 24.70
CA GLN A 556 14.16 14.89 24.45
C GLN A 556 14.87 15.30 25.75
N GLY A 557 16.21 15.27 25.74
CA GLY A 557 17.06 15.61 26.89
C GLY A 557 17.37 14.46 27.85
N LYS A 558 16.79 13.26 27.68
CA LYS A 558 17.16 12.05 28.45
C LYS A 558 17.94 11.08 27.57
N LYS A 559 19.00 10.47 28.14
CA LYS A 559 19.79 9.42 27.47
C LYS A 559 19.17 8.03 27.58
N SER A 560 18.26 7.79 28.54
CA SER A 560 17.62 6.49 28.76
C SER A 560 16.21 6.42 28.15
N LYS A 561 15.87 5.24 27.62
CA LYS A 561 14.53 4.89 27.13
C LYS A 561 13.57 4.81 28.32
N VAL A 562 12.40 5.43 28.21
CA VAL A 562 11.30 5.31 29.18
C VAL A 562 10.26 4.37 28.60
N LYS A 563 9.87 3.34 29.35
CA LYS A 563 8.74 2.45 29.02
C LYS A 563 7.45 3.22 29.29
N VAL A 564 6.63 3.43 28.26
CA VAL A 564 5.35 4.14 28.33
C VAL A 564 4.25 3.19 27.88
N GLU A 565 3.17 3.11 28.65
CA GLU A 565 1.99 2.34 28.28
C GLU A 565 1.24 3.03 27.14
N VAL A 566 0.79 2.23 26.18
CA VAL A 566 0.05 2.67 25.00
C VAL A 566 -1.24 1.87 24.94
N PHE A 567 -2.34 2.60 24.81
CA PHE A 567 -3.68 2.03 24.68
C PHE A 567 -4.19 2.25 23.27
N SER A 568 -4.97 1.31 22.74
CA SER A 568 -5.72 1.56 21.51
C SER A 568 -6.80 2.62 21.73
N TYR A 569 -7.19 3.32 20.66
CA TYR A 569 -8.15 4.43 20.76
C TYR A 569 -9.49 3.98 21.34
N GLU A 570 -10.01 2.83 20.90
CA GLU A 570 -11.28 2.30 21.40
C GLU A 570 -11.21 1.91 22.87
N LEU A 571 -10.06 1.43 23.37
CA LEU A 571 -9.90 1.18 24.81
C LEU A 571 -9.85 2.48 25.61
N LEU A 572 -9.14 3.51 25.12
CA LEU A 572 -9.15 4.83 25.75
C LEU A 572 -10.56 5.43 25.79
N ALA A 573 -11.28 5.36 24.68
CA ALA A 573 -12.65 5.85 24.58
C ALA A 573 -13.57 5.09 25.53
N TYR A 574 -13.46 3.76 25.61
CA TYR A 574 -14.25 2.95 26.53
C TYR A 574 -13.95 3.28 28.00
N ARG A 575 -12.67 3.47 28.34
CA ARG A 575 -12.26 3.88 29.68
C ARG A 575 -12.79 5.25 30.06
N HIS A 576 -12.77 6.18 29.12
CA HIS A 576 -13.27 7.53 29.35
C HIS A 576 -14.79 7.60 29.47
N LEU A 577 -15.53 6.81 28.67
CA LEU A 577 -16.98 6.96 28.52
C LEU A 577 -17.80 5.93 29.33
N ILE A 578 -17.27 4.74 29.55
CA ILE A 578 -18.02 3.59 30.07
C ILE A 578 -17.43 3.08 31.38
N ASN A 579 -16.15 2.69 31.39
CA ASN A 579 -15.51 2.07 32.55
C ASN A 579 -14.03 2.45 32.69
N ALA A 580 -13.74 3.39 33.58
CA ALA A 580 -12.39 3.91 33.82
C ALA A 580 -11.37 2.86 34.29
N GLU A 581 -11.81 1.71 34.80
CA GLU A 581 -10.96 0.63 35.29
C GLU A 581 -10.73 -0.47 34.24
N ALA A 582 -11.39 -0.41 33.08
CA ALA A 582 -11.36 -1.47 32.07
C ALA A 582 -9.94 -1.80 31.58
N MET A 583 -9.58 -3.08 31.61
CA MET A 583 -8.25 -3.58 31.29
C MET A 583 -8.35 -4.91 30.51
N PRO A 584 -7.65 -5.05 29.35
CA PRO A 584 -7.57 -6.32 28.64
C PRO A 584 -7.00 -7.43 29.53
N TYR A 585 -7.54 -8.64 29.36
CA TYR A 585 -7.09 -9.86 30.03
C TYR A 585 -7.16 -9.84 31.58
N SER A 586 -7.91 -8.91 32.18
CA SER A 586 -8.11 -8.89 33.64
C SER A 586 -9.14 -9.93 34.07
N ASP A 587 -8.80 -10.72 35.09
CA ASP A 587 -9.72 -11.67 35.74
C ASP A 587 -10.71 -10.97 36.69
N ASP A 588 -10.49 -9.69 37.02
CA ASP A 588 -11.40 -8.91 37.85
C ASP A 588 -12.68 -8.56 37.06
N PRO A 589 -13.87 -9.01 37.49
CA PRO A 589 -15.13 -8.69 36.83
C PRO A 589 -15.40 -7.18 36.65
N ALA A 590 -14.84 -6.33 37.52
CA ALA A 590 -14.99 -4.88 37.41
C ALA A 590 -14.15 -4.27 36.26
N GLN A 591 -13.12 -4.96 35.79
CA GLN A 591 -12.19 -4.50 34.77
C GLN A 591 -12.39 -5.19 33.42
N GLN A 592 -13.23 -6.22 33.36
CA GLN A 592 -13.45 -7.02 32.15
C GLN A 592 -13.96 -6.17 30.98
N LEU A 593 -13.38 -6.45 29.81
CA LEU A 593 -13.85 -5.89 28.55
C LEU A 593 -14.98 -6.75 27.98
N PRO A 594 -15.96 -6.13 27.30
CA PRO A 594 -16.95 -6.85 26.51
C PRO A 594 -16.30 -7.71 25.42
N ASP A 595 -17.00 -8.75 25.01
CA ASP A 595 -16.53 -9.77 24.05
C ASP A 595 -16.28 -9.26 22.61
N TYR A 596 -16.68 -8.02 22.32
CA TYR A 596 -16.41 -7.34 21.05
C TYR A 596 -15.04 -6.65 21.01
N PHE A 597 -14.29 -6.61 22.12
CA PHE A 597 -12.87 -6.20 22.12
C PHE A 597 -11.99 -7.36 21.65
N ILE A 598 -11.82 -7.47 20.33
CA ILE A 598 -11.05 -8.52 19.66
C ILE A 598 -9.75 -7.94 19.11
N CYS A 599 -8.64 -8.63 19.37
CA CYS A 599 -7.32 -8.29 18.83
C CYS A 599 -6.94 -9.18 17.64
N ALA A 600 -5.83 -8.85 16.97
CA ALA A 600 -5.38 -9.55 15.76
C ALA A 600 -5.23 -11.08 15.92
N ASP A 601 -4.91 -11.58 17.12
CA ASP A 601 -4.69 -13.00 17.39
C ASP A 601 -5.96 -13.83 17.47
N ASP A 602 -7.06 -13.19 17.86
CA ASP A 602 -8.37 -13.83 18.01
C ASP A 602 -9.12 -13.89 16.68
N ILE A 603 -8.52 -13.39 15.60
CA ILE A 603 -9.12 -13.28 14.28
C ILE A 603 -8.56 -14.37 13.38
N HIS A 604 -9.45 -15.20 12.85
CA HIS A 604 -9.06 -16.26 11.93
C HIS A 604 -8.55 -15.66 10.60
N PRO A 605 -7.53 -16.25 9.93
CA PRO A 605 -6.98 -15.70 8.69
C PRO A 605 -8.02 -15.42 7.59
N LYS A 606 -9.03 -16.30 7.45
CA LYS A 606 -10.15 -16.10 6.52
C LYS A 606 -10.99 -14.85 6.83
N GLN A 607 -11.19 -14.51 8.11
CA GLN A 607 -11.92 -13.31 8.50
C GLN A 607 -11.18 -12.02 8.10
N HIS A 608 -9.84 -12.04 8.13
CA HIS A 608 -9.06 -10.94 7.56
C HIS A 608 -9.30 -10.79 6.06
N VAL A 609 -9.35 -11.90 5.32
CA VAL A 609 -9.64 -11.92 3.88
C VAL A 609 -11.07 -11.46 3.59
N ASP A 610 -12.05 -11.82 4.42
CA ASP A 610 -13.46 -11.41 4.25
C ASP A 610 -13.63 -9.89 4.38
N ILE A 611 -12.99 -9.28 5.38
CA ILE A 611 -12.98 -7.83 5.56
C ILE A 611 -12.27 -7.14 4.39
N GLN A 612 -11.13 -7.67 3.95
CA GLN A 612 -10.44 -7.16 2.77
C GLN A 612 -11.31 -7.27 1.51
N GLY A 613 -12.01 -8.39 1.32
CA GLY A 613 -12.91 -8.64 0.18
C GLY A 613 -14.10 -7.67 0.16
N ALA A 614 -14.71 -7.42 1.32
CA ALA A 614 -15.79 -6.45 1.47
C ALA A 614 -15.35 -5.04 1.06
N ALA A 615 -14.15 -4.61 1.45
CA ALA A 615 -13.61 -3.32 1.05
C ALA A 615 -13.18 -3.29 -0.42
N GLN A 616 -12.44 -4.30 -0.90
CA GLN A 616 -11.82 -4.33 -2.23
C GLN A 616 -12.84 -4.15 -3.36
N LYS A 617 -14.09 -4.58 -3.13
CA LYS A 617 -15.24 -4.32 -3.99
C LYS A 617 -15.37 -2.86 -4.44
N TRP A 618 -15.03 -1.92 -3.57
CA TRP A 618 -15.26 -0.48 -3.75
C TRP A 618 -13.95 0.32 -3.72
N ILE A 619 -12.80 -0.37 -3.82
CA ILE A 619 -11.48 0.25 -3.88
C ILE A 619 -10.90 0.05 -5.30
N ASP A 620 -10.77 1.13 -6.04
CA ASP A 620 -10.32 1.14 -7.44
C ASP A 620 -8.81 0.93 -7.62
N SER A 621 -7.96 1.40 -6.69
CA SER A 621 -6.55 0.97 -6.62
C SER A 621 -6.42 -0.37 -5.90
N SER A 622 -5.73 -0.46 -4.76
CA SER A 622 -5.58 -1.70 -3.97
C SER A 622 -5.61 -1.39 -2.46
N ILE A 623 -5.45 -2.43 -1.65
CA ILE A 623 -5.50 -2.39 -0.20
C ILE A 623 -4.20 -3.00 0.34
N SER A 624 -3.52 -2.29 1.23
CA SER A 624 -2.51 -2.88 2.10
C SER A 624 -3.22 -3.56 3.26
N LYS A 625 -3.18 -4.89 3.28
CA LYS A 625 -3.71 -5.71 4.37
C LYS A 625 -2.74 -6.86 4.66
N THR A 626 -2.41 -7.03 5.93
CA THR A 626 -1.70 -8.21 6.42
C THR A 626 -2.70 -9.14 7.10
N ALA A 627 -2.91 -10.34 6.57
CA ALA A 627 -3.60 -11.39 7.31
C ALA A 627 -2.62 -11.96 8.34
N ASN A 628 -2.80 -11.61 9.62
CA ASN A 628 -1.99 -12.18 10.70
C ASN A 628 -2.38 -13.64 10.88
N VAL A 629 -1.38 -14.48 11.05
CA VAL A 629 -1.55 -15.93 11.20
C VAL A 629 -0.88 -16.34 12.50
N PRO A 630 -1.57 -17.07 13.39
CA PRO A 630 -0.98 -17.58 14.63
C PRO A 630 0.29 -18.39 14.37
N THR A 631 1.25 -18.30 15.30
CA THR A 631 2.53 -19.01 15.23
C THR A 631 2.35 -20.53 15.07
N ASP A 632 1.38 -21.11 15.76
CA ASP A 632 1.06 -22.54 15.77
C ASP A 632 0.02 -22.96 14.71
N TYR A 633 -0.36 -22.05 13.80
CA TYR A 633 -1.40 -22.30 12.80
C TYR A 633 -0.99 -23.42 11.82
N PRO A 634 -1.81 -24.47 11.61
CA PRO A 634 -1.45 -25.60 10.74
C PRO A 634 -1.17 -25.19 9.29
N TYR A 635 -0.10 -25.74 8.71
CA TYR A 635 0.25 -25.47 7.32
C TYR A 635 -0.86 -25.88 6.33
N ASP A 636 -1.54 -26.99 6.59
CA ASP A 636 -2.62 -27.48 5.73
C ASP A 636 -3.82 -26.53 5.66
N ASP A 637 -4.09 -25.76 6.72
CA ASP A 637 -5.13 -24.74 6.72
C ASP A 637 -4.61 -23.41 6.13
N PHE A 638 -3.30 -23.17 6.22
CA PHE A 638 -2.66 -21.96 5.72
C PHE A 638 -2.56 -21.94 4.19
N LYS A 639 -2.21 -23.08 3.58
CA LYS A 639 -1.89 -23.19 2.15
C LYS A 639 -3.04 -22.78 1.21
N ASP A 640 -4.26 -22.75 1.73
CA ASP A 640 -5.47 -22.37 0.99
C ASP A 640 -5.84 -20.88 1.14
N ILE A 641 -5.17 -20.10 2.01
CA ILE A 641 -5.52 -18.68 2.24
C ILE A 641 -5.39 -17.85 0.96
N TYR A 642 -4.33 -18.06 0.17
CA TYR A 642 -4.15 -17.33 -1.09
C TYR A 642 -5.12 -17.81 -2.19
N LEU A 643 -5.53 -19.07 -2.17
CA LEU A 643 -6.59 -19.55 -3.04
C LEU A 643 -7.95 -18.92 -2.66
N TYR A 644 -8.24 -18.83 -1.37
CA TYR A 644 -9.44 -18.15 -0.87
C TYR A 644 -9.42 -16.65 -1.22
N ALA A 645 -8.28 -15.98 -1.07
CA ALA A 645 -8.10 -14.58 -1.50
C ALA A 645 -8.37 -14.39 -3.00
N TYR A 646 -7.93 -15.34 -3.84
CA TYR A 646 -8.23 -15.37 -5.27
C TYR A 646 -9.73 -15.52 -5.54
N GLU A 647 -10.40 -16.46 -4.87
CA GLU A 647 -11.85 -16.68 -4.99
C GLU A 647 -12.68 -15.46 -4.54
N GLN A 648 -12.20 -14.71 -3.53
CA GLN A 648 -12.82 -13.46 -3.09
C GLN A 648 -12.59 -12.28 -4.06
N GLY A 649 -11.83 -12.49 -5.15
CA GLY A 649 -11.57 -11.48 -6.16
C GLY A 649 -10.67 -10.34 -5.69
N LEU A 650 -9.75 -10.62 -4.76
CA LEU A 650 -8.78 -9.64 -4.28
C LEU A 650 -7.78 -9.23 -5.37
N LYS A 651 -7.11 -8.09 -5.20
CA LYS A 651 -6.01 -7.65 -6.07
C LYS A 651 -4.64 -8.11 -5.58
N GLY A 652 -4.55 -8.47 -4.30
CA GLY A 652 -3.38 -9.07 -3.69
C GLY A 652 -3.66 -9.49 -2.26
N CYS A 653 -2.77 -10.28 -1.70
CA CYS A 653 -2.84 -10.75 -0.32
C CYS A 653 -1.43 -10.89 0.25
N THR A 654 -1.30 -10.54 1.53
CA THR A 654 -0.08 -10.73 2.30
C THR A 654 -0.46 -11.40 3.61
N THR A 655 0.19 -12.51 3.93
CA THR A 655 0.08 -13.14 5.25
C THR A 655 1.34 -12.89 6.05
N PHE A 656 1.20 -12.68 7.36
CA PHE A 656 2.32 -12.67 8.28
C PHE A 656 2.08 -13.71 9.36
N ARG A 657 2.95 -14.74 9.37
CA ARG A 657 3.06 -15.69 10.46
C ARG A 657 4.39 -15.43 11.15
N PHE A 658 4.36 -15.21 12.47
CA PHE A 658 5.60 -15.16 13.22
C PHE A 658 6.22 -16.56 13.24
N ASN A 659 7.46 -16.68 12.77
CA ASN A 659 8.24 -17.90 12.80
C ASN A 659 9.52 -17.62 13.59
N PRO A 660 9.66 -18.09 14.84
CA PRO A 660 10.82 -17.76 15.68
C PRO A 660 12.16 -18.23 15.10
N GLU A 661 12.15 -19.22 14.19
CA GLU A 661 13.36 -19.71 13.50
C GLU A 661 13.81 -18.78 12.37
N ALA A 662 12.90 -17.99 11.77
CA ALA A 662 13.15 -17.15 10.60
C ALA A 662 13.04 -15.65 10.88
N PHE A 663 12.21 -15.26 11.84
CA PHE A 663 11.91 -13.89 12.22
C PHE A 663 12.37 -13.58 13.62
N GLN A 664 13.15 -12.52 13.72
CA GLN A 664 13.57 -11.94 14.97
C GLN A 664 13.39 -10.41 14.78
N GLY A 665 12.42 -9.83 15.51
CA GLY A 665 12.30 -8.37 15.67
C GLY A 665 11.09 -7.60 15.08
N VAL A 666 10.77 -6.50 15.79
CA VAL A 666 9.85 -5.34 15.58
C VAL A 666 8.41 -5.42 16.13
N LEU A 667 7.69 -6.52 15.98
CA LEU A 667 6.37 -6.72 16.61
C LEU A 667 6.30 -8.15 17.16
N VAL A 668 6.97 -8.36 18.30
CA VAL A 668 7.03 -9.66 18.97
C VAL A 668 6.40 -9.49 20.35
N LYS A 669 5.48 -10.38 20.72
CA LYS A 669 4.84 -10.33 22.03
C LYS A 669 5.84 -10.71 23.11
N GLU A 670 5.58 -10.26 24.33
CA GLU A 670 6.41 -10.59 25.49
C GLU A 670 6.47 -12.12 25.73
N GLN A 671 5.34 -12.83 25.55
CA GLN A 671 5.28 -14.29 25.63
C GLN A 671 6.08 -15.00 24.52
N ASP A 672 6.06 -14.49 23.29
CA ASP A 672 6.83 -15.08 22.18
C ASP A 672 8.35 -14.87 22.36
N LEU A 673 8.73 -13.71 22.91
CA LEU A 673 10.11 -13.38 23.30
C LEU A 673 10.60 -14.28 24.43
N GLU A 674 9.77 -14.56 25.43
CA GLU A 674 10.11 -15.43 26.56
C GLU A 674 10.36 -16.89 26.14
N ASN A 675 9.65 -17.34 25.11
CA ASN A 675 9.71 -18.72 24.63
C ASN A 675 10.82 -18.97 23.60
N THR A 676 11.51 -17.92 23.14
CA THR A 676 12.59 -18.02 22.15
C THR A 676 13.96 -17.86 22.80
N LEU A 677 14.88 -18.80 22.56
CA LEU A 677 16.27 -18.75 23.01
C LEU A 677 17.19 -18.19 21.93
N TYR A 678 18.02 -17.22 22.30
CA TYR A 678 18.98 -16.52 21.45
C TYR A 678 20.38 -16.89 21.87
N GLN A 679 21.20 -17.31 20.90
CA GLN A 679 22.54 -17.81 21.15
C GLN A 679 23.59 -16.77 20.71
N PHE A 680 24.43 -16.31 21.62
CA PHE A 680 25.53 -15.39 21.34
C PHE A 680 26.86 -16.10 21.45
N THR A 681 27.72 -15.93 20.45
CA THR A 681 29.12 -16.36 20.53
C THR A 681 29.95 -15.18 21.02
N LEU A 682 30.59 -15.32 22.17
CA LEU A 682 31.48 -14.32 22.74
C LEU A 682 32.84 -14.33 22.04
N ALA A 683 33.64 -13.28 22.25
CA ALA A 683 34.96 -13.13 21.62
C ALA A 683 35.96 -14.24 22.00
N ASP A 684 35.76 -14.90 23.15
CA ASP A 684 36.55 -16.06 23.58
C ASP A 684 36.08 -17.40 22.99
N GLY A 685 35.07 -17.37 22.11
CA GLY A 685 34.48 -18.54 21.47
C GLY A 685 33.46 -19.29 22.33
N SER A 686 33.20 -18.83 23.56
CA SER A 686 32.14 -19.39 24.40
C SER A 686 30.77 -18.95 23.90
N VAL A 687 29.76 -19.75 24.24
CA VAL A 687 28.37 -19.53 23.82
C VAL A 687 27.51 -19.21 25.03
N VAL A 688 26.68 -18.17 24.90
CA VAL A 688 25.67 -17.79 25.90
C VAL A 688 24.30 -17.87 25.26
N GLU A 689 23.38 -18.58 25.90
CA GLU A 689 21.97 -18.66 25.50
C GLU A 689 21.11 -17.81 26.44
N LEU A 690 20.29 -16.93 25.86
CA LEU A 690 19.44 -16.01 26.59
C LEU A 690 18.02 -16.06 26.04
N LYS A 691 17.02 -15.99 26.91
CA LYS A 691 15.63 -15.79 26.48
C LYS A 691 15.49 -14.43 25.81
N GLY A 692 14.62 -14.30 24.81
CA GLY A 692 14.47 -13.09 24.00
C GLY A 692 14.19 -11.81 24.77
N ASN A 693 13.52 -11.90 25.93
CA ASN A 693 13.23 -10.78 26.82
C ASN A 693 14.34 -10.50 27.86
N ALA A 694 15.39 -11.32 27.96
CA ALA A 694 16.48 -11.09 28.90
C ALA A 694 17.22 -9.78 28.56
N GLU A 695 17.53 -8.96 29.56
CA GLU A 695 18.33 -7.75 29.35
C GLU A 695 19.81 -8.09 29.21
N VAL A 696 20.45 -7.46 28.23
CA VAL A 696 21.86 -7.63 27.88
C VAL A 696 22.47 -6.26 27.67
N GLU A 697 23.57 -5.99 28.37
CA GLU A 697 24.40 -4.82 28.12
C GLU A 697 25.46 -5.18 27.07
N TYR A 698 25.51 -4.44 25.97
CA TYR A 698 26.48 -4.63 24.88
C TYR A 698 26.93 -3.27 24.36
N ASP A 699 28.25 -3.07 24.26
CA ASP A 699 28.89 -1.81 23.84
C ASP A 699 28.38 -0.55 24.60
N GLY A 700 28.09 -0.71 25.90
CA GLY A 700 27.60 0.37 26.77
C GLY A 700 26.12 0.73 26.59
N GLU A 701 25.37 -0.05 25.81
CA GLU A 701 23.92 0.09 25.64
C GLU A 701 23.17 -1.15 26.17
N ASN A 702 21.98 -0.93 26.74
CA ASN A 702 21.10 -2.01 27.19
C ASN A 702 20.10 -2.40 26.09
N HIS A 703 20.05 -3.69 25.82
CA HIS A 703 19.18 -4.33 24.85
C HIS A 703 18.41 -5.47 25.51
N THR A 704 17.29 -5.89 24.91
CA THR A 704 16.83 -7.26 25.14
C THR A 704 17.65 -8.20 24.27
N ALA A 705 17.81 -9.46 24.65
CA ALA A 705 18.57 -10.45 23.88
C ALA A 705 18.09 -10.52 22.42
N ALA A 706 16.77 -10.53 22.19
CA ALA A 706 16.24 -10.49 20.83
C ALA A 706 16.72 -9.26 20.03
N ASN A 707 16.62 -8.07 20.61
CA ASN A 707 17.01 -6.82 19.94
C ASN A 707 18.53 -6.73 19.72
N LEU A 708 19.34 -7.24 20.64
CA LEU A 708 20.79 -7.27 20.49
C LEU A 708 21.19 -8.24 19.37
N PHE A 709 20.61 -9.43 19.36
CA PHE A 709 20.87 -10.43 18.33
C PHE A 709 20.51 -9.87 16.95
N ASP A 710 19.37 -9.19 16.84
CA ASP A 710 18.95 -8.50 15.62
C ASP A 710 19.92 -7.41 15.21
N ALA A 711 20.31 -6.52 16.13
CA ALA A 711 21.24 -5.44 15.82
C ALA A 711 22.61 -5.96 15.34
N LEU A 712 23.11 -7.05 15.95
CA LEU A 712 24.33 -7.74 15.51
C LEU A 712 24.16 -8.38 14.13
N LYS A 713 23.01 -9.03 13.86
CA LYS A 713 22.66 -9.61 12.56
C LYS A 713 22.41 -8.53 11.47
N GLU A 714 21.98 -7.35 11.88
CA GLU A 714 21.82 -6.15 11.05
C GLU A 714 23.14 -5.43 10.77
N GLY A 715 24.22 -5.81 11.44
CA GLY A 715 25.55 -5.22 11.27
C GLY A 715 25.67 -3.82 11.88
N TYR A 716 24.76 -3.44 12.78
CA TYR A 716 24.76 -2.13 13.44
C TYR A 716 26.05 -1.85 14.24
N TYR A 717 26.69 -2.90 14.75
CA TYR A 717 27.93 -2.82 15.51
C TYR A 717 29.19 -3.18 14.71
N GLY A 718 29.07 -3.35 13.38
CA GLY A 718 30.16 -3.79 12.51
C GLY A 718 30.55 -5.25 12.72
N LYS A 719 30.84 -5.98 11.63
CA LYS A 719 31.57 -7.25 11.72
C LYS A 719 33.05 -6.92 11.88
N PHE A 720 33.67 -7.34 12.97
CA PHE A 720 35.12 -7.52 13.03
C PHE A 720 35.45 -9.00 12.89
#